data_AF-A0A2P2MD23-F1
#
_entry.id   AF-A0A2P2MD23-F1
#
_cell.length_a   1.000
_cell.length_b   1.000
_cell.length_c   1.000
_cell.angle_alpha   90.00
_cell.angle_beta   90.00
_cell.angle_gamma   90.00
#
_symmetry.space_group_name_H-M   'P 1'
#
loop_
_entity.id
_entity.type
_entity.pdbx_description
1 polymer ?
#
loop_
_entity_poly.entity_id
_entity_poly.type
_entity_poly.pdbx_seq_one_letter_code
_entity_poly.pdbx_strand_id
1 'polypeptide(L)'
;MGISSLERNLKKRLKMKNAVLFKSLVLVALSLLFCGYVMSKECTNIPTQLSSHTFRYELLASKNETWKKEMFAHYHLTPTDDSAWANLLPRKILKEEDEFEWAMMYRKMKSSHQSSGDFLQEASLHAVRLDPSSVHWLAQQTNLEYLLMLDVDRLVWSFRKTAGLPTRGKPYGGWEAPDVELRGHFVGHYLSASAKMWASTHNDTLKEKMSAVLSALSACQNNLGTGYLSAFPSELFDRFEAIKPVWAPYYTIHKILAGLLDQYTFADNAQALKMTTWMVDYFYNRVQNVIAKHTVERHFLSLNEETGGMNDVLYRLFSITGDSKHLLLAHLFDKPCFLGLLAVQADDISGFHANTHIPVVIGSQMRYEVTGDTLYRDIGTYFMKIVNTSHAYATGGTSVSEFWSDPKRLANTLQSENEESCTTYNMLKVSRHLFTWTKETVYADYYERALTNGVLGIQRGTEPGVMIYMLPQRRGSSKARSYHGWGTPENSFWCCYGTAIESFSKLGDSIYFEEEGQVPGLYVIQYISSSLDWKSGQIVLNQKVDPVVSSDPYLRVTLTFYPKEGAGQSSTLYLRMPIWTASDGAKATLNAENLFLPAPGNFLSITRKWIGDDKLTLQLPIRLRTEAIKDDRDKYANIQAILYGPYLLVGLTSGDWNIKSGANALDWISPIPVAYNNDLVSFSQPSGDSTFVLTKSNQSVKMEKFPKLGTDASVHATFRLIVNNASSFRSAIGKSVVLEPFDLPGMVLVQRGKDKSLSISSSGSRDASIFKLVSGLDGQDGTVSLESASQKGCFVFNGGVNGSSVKLSCKSSDPGYRKGASFVMKKGLSEYHPISFVAKGEKRNFVLAPLLSLRDESYTVYFNIHA
;
A
#
# COMPACT_ATOMS: atom_id res chain seq x y z
N MET A 1 46.92 -68.93 -29.99
CA MET A 1 45.70 -68.55 -30.75
C MET A 1 44.60 -67.94 -29.85
N GLY A 2 44.94 -67.13 -28.83
CA GLY A 2 43.98 -66.58 -27.85
C GLY A 2 43.44 -65.19 -28.14
N ILE A 3 43.76 -64.59 -29.29
CA ILE A 3 43.46 -63.17 -29.58
C ILE A 3 42.19 -62.99 -30.43
N SER A 4 41.73 -64.02 -31.17
CA SER A 4 40.56 -63.90 -32.07
C SER A 4 39.17 -64.04 -31.41
N SER A 5 39.12 -64.49 -30.15
CA SER A 5 37.87 -64.61 -29.38
C SER A 5 37.52 -63.31 -28.65
N LEU A 6 38.53 -62.61 -28.10
CA LEU A 6 38.34 -61.34 -27.41
C LEU A 6 37.91 -60.21 -28.36
N GLU A 7 38.50 -60.12 -29.55
CA GLU A 7 38.11 -59.11 -30.55
C GLU A 7 36.67 -59.30 -31.07
N ARG A 8 36.23 -60.56 -31.24
CA ARG A 8 34.85 -60.86 -31.66
C ARG A 8 33.82 -60.49 -30.58
N ASN A 9 34.16 -60.71 -29.31
CA ASN A 9 33.30 -60.33 -28.19
C ASN A 9 33.29 -58.81 -27.95
N LEU A 10 34.41 -58.11 -28.15
CA LEU A 10 34.45 -56.64 -28.09
C LEU A 10 33.63 -56.01 -29.22
N LYS A 11 33.77 -56.49 -30.46
CA LYS A 11 32.98 -55.99 -31.61
C LYS A 11 31.48 -56.25 -31.44
N LYS A 12 31.07 -57.38 -30.85
CA LYS A 12 29.66 -57.64 -30.51
C LYS A 12 29.14 -56.72 -29.41
N ARG A 13 29.92 -56.47 -28.35
CA ARG A 13 29.54 -55.53 -27.27
C ARG A 13 29.49 -54.08 -27.75
N LEU A 14 30.40 -53.66 -28.64
CA LEU A 14 30.37 -52.33 -29.26
C LEU A 14 29.15 -52.15 -30.18
N LYS A 15 28.82 -53.17 -30.99
CA LYS A 15 27.60 -53.16 -31.83
C LYS A 15 26.32 -53.10 -30.99
N MET A 16 26.24 -53.83 -29.87
CA MET A 16 25.08 -53.75 -28.98
C MET A 16 24.98 -52.39 -28.26
N LYS A 17 26.10 -51.85 -27.76
CA LYS A 17 26.11 -50.51 -27.16
C LYS A 17 25.72 -49.42 -28.16
N ASN A 18 26.22 -49.49 -29.39
CA ASN A 18 25.85 -48.53 -30.44
C ASN A 18 24.39 -48.70 -30.89
N ALA A 19 23.85 -49.92 -30.90
CA ALA A 19 22.43 -50.14 -31.19
C ALA A 19 21.51 -49.63 -30.09
N VAL A 20 21.91 -49.74 -28.82
CA VAL A 20 21.16 -49.19 -27.67
C VAL A 20 21.28 -47.66 -27.63
N LEU A 21 22.46 -47.11 -27.92
CA LEU A 21 22.68 -45.66 -28.02
C LEU A 21 21.89 -45.07 -29.19
N PHE A 22 21.87 -45.75 -30.34
CA PHE A 22 21.09 -45.33 -31.52
C PHE A 22 19.58 -45.43 -31.26
N LYS A 23 19.10 -46.49 -30.61
CA LYS A 23 17.68 -46.59 -30.19
C LYS A 23 17.32 -45.52 -29.16
N SER A 24 18.22 -45.18 -28.24
CA SER A 24 18.00 -44.11 -27.26
C SER A 24 18.00 -42.73 -27.92
N LEU A 25 18.91 -42.48 -28.88
CA LEU A 25 18.93 -41.27 -29.70
C LEU A 25 17.71 -41.15 -30.60
N VAL A 26 17.20 -42.26 -31.16
CA VAL A 26 15.96 -42.27 -31.93
C VAL A 26 14.76 -42.06 -31.01
N LEU A 27 14.74 -42.59 -29.78
CA LEU A 27 13.69 -42.31 -28.80
C LEU A 27 13.70 -40.86 -28.34
N VAL A 28 14.88 -40.28 -28.13
CA VAL A 28 15.08 -38.87 -27.77
C VAL A 28 14.72 -37.96 -28.94
N ALA A 29 15.10 -38.32 -30.17
CA ALA A 29 14.71 -37.60 -31.38
C ALA A 29 13.20 -37.71 -31.63
N LEU A 30 12.59 -38.88 -31.39
CA LEU A 30 11.13 -39.05 -31.45
C LEU A 30 10.43 -38.30 -30.33
N SER A 31 10.96 -38.25 -29.11
CA SER A 31 10.39 -37.43 -28.03
C SER A 31 10.59 -35.94 -28.28
N LEU A 32 11.64 -35.53 -29.00
CA LEU A 32 11.83 -34.16 -29.49
C LEU A 32 10.93 -33.83 -30.70
N LEU A 33 10.60 -34.82 -31.54
CA LEU A 33 9.66 -34.69 -32.66
C LEU A 33 8.18 -34.73 -32.21
N PHE A 34 7.86 -35.44 -31.12
CA PHE A 34 6.56 -35.42 -30.44
C PHE A 34 6.46 -34.30 -29.38
N CYS A 35 7.58 -33.72 -28.93
CA CYS A 35 7.65 -32.33 -28.45
C CYS A 35 7.60 -31.36 -29.64
N GLY A 36 6.72 -31.63 -30.61
CA GLY A 36 6.29 -30.60 -31.55
C GLY A 36 5.81 -29.43 -30.70
N TYR A 37 6.52 -28.31 -30.82
CA TYR A 37 6.25 -27.03 -30.20
C TYR A 37 5.03 -27.04 -29.28
N VAL A 38 5.25 -27.32 -27.99
CA VAL A 38 4.39 -26.68 -27.00
C VAL A 38 4.75 -25.21 -27.15
N MET A 39 4.12 -24.53 -28.10
CA MET A 39 3.97 -23.09 -28.02
C MET A 39 3.25 -22.90 -26.70
N SER A 40 4.01 -22.55 -25.66
CA SER A 40 3.48 -22.00 -24.43
C SER A 40 2.42 -21.00 -24.88
N LYS A 41 1.14 -21.24 -24.57
CA LYS A 41 0.10 -20.25 -24.85
C LYS A 41 0.61 -18.94 -24.25
N GLU A 42 0.85 -17.94 -25.09
CA GLU A 42 1.37 -16.66 -24.64
C GLU A 42 0.35 -16.03 -23.68
N CYS A 43 0.57 -16.24 -22.38
CA CYS A 43 -0.09 -15.50 -21.33
C CYS A 43 0.61 -14.15 -21.27
N THR A 44 0.25 -13.25 -22.17
CA THR A 44 0.92 -11.97 -22.27
C THR A 44 -0.08 -10.85 -22.08
N ASN A 45 0.41 -9.75 -21.56
CA ASN A 45 -0.29 -8.47 -21.59
C ASN A 45 -0.04 -7.75 -22.93
N ILE A 46 0.30 -8.44 -24.02
CA ILE A 46 0.76 -7.78 -25.26
C ILE A 46 -0.39 -7.00 -25.93
N PRO A 47 -0.17 -5.72 -26.28
CA PRO A 47 1.05 -4.93 -26.04
C PRO A 47 1.21 -4.56 -24.56
N THR A 48 2.34 -4.92 -23.94
CA THR A 48 2.56 -4.78 -22.49
C THR A 48 2.29 -3.37 -21.99
N GLN A 49 2.61 -2.36 -22.81
CA GLN A 49 2.34 -0.95 -22.49
C GLN A 49 0.85 -0.65 -22.31
N LEU A 50 -0.05 -1.31 -23.06
CA LEU A 50 -1.50 -1.09 -22.98
C LEU A 50 -2.16 -1.73 -21.77
N SER A 51 -1.45 -2.60 -21.05
CA SER A 51 -1.93 -3.08 -19.74
C SER A 51 -1.69 -2.09 -18.61
N SER A 52 -0.81 -1.10 -18.81
CA SER A 52 -0.65 0.00 -17.87
C SER A 52 -1.86 0.92 -17.92
N HIS A 53 -2.50 1.14 -16.78
CA HIS A 53 -3.64 2.06 -16.69
C HIS A 53 -3.20 3.50 -16.98
N THR A 54 -2.03 3.88 -16.46
CA THR A 54 -1.42 5.18 -16.69
C THR A 54 -1.21 5.44 -18.17
N PHE A 55 -0.47 4.55 -18.85
CA PHE A 55 -0.17 4.69 -20.27
C PHE A 55 -1.44 4.67 -21.13
N ARG A 56 -2.40 3.81 -20.78
CA ARG A 56 -3.65 3.70 -21.52
C ARG A 56 -4.53 4.94 -21.41
N TYR A 57 -4.61 5.54 -20.22
CA TYR A 57 -5.29 6.82 -20.06
C TYR A 57 -4.65 7.90 -20.93
N GLU A 58 -3.32 8.03 -20.91
CA GLU A 58 -2.59 9.01 -21.74
C GLU A 58 -2.88 8.80 -23.23
N LEU A 59 -2.80 7.55 -23.69
CA LEU A 59 -3.03 7.20 -25.09
C LEU A 59 -4.46 7.56 -25.53
N LEU A 60 -5.46 7.20 -24.73
CA LEU A 60 -6.87 7.45 -25.04
C LEU A 60 -7.22 8.94 -24.97
N ALA A 61 -6.67 9.67 -24.00
CA ALA A 61 -6.88 11.11 -23.83
C ALA A 61 -6.12 11.96 -24.86
N SER A 62 -5.11 11.40 -25.54
CA SER A 62 -4.32 12.13 -26.55
C SER A 62 -5.14 12.53 -27.77
N LYS A 63 -4.78 13.64 -28.40
CA LYS A 63 -5.32 14.05 -29.72
C LYS A 63 -4.46 13.55 -30.89
N ASN A 64 -3.35 12.85 -30.60
CA ASN A 64 -2.45 12.34 -31.62
C ASN A 64 -2.97 11.00 -32.19
N GLU A 65 -3.77 11.09 -33.24
CA GLU A 65 -4.37 9.92 -33.90
C GLU A 65 -3.34 8.98 -34.54
N THR A 66 -2.19 9.50 -34.96
CA THR A 66 -1.09 8.67 -35.47
C THR A 66 -0.54 7.79 -34.36
N TRP A 67 -0.27 8.36 -33.18
CA TRP A 67 0.23 7.61 -32.03
C TRP A 67 -0.77 6.56 -31.55
N LYS A 68 -2.06 6.89 -31.49
CA LYS A 68 -3.13 5.91 -31.21
C LYS A 68 -3.12 4.77 -32.22
N LYS A 69 -3.07 5.10 -33.52
CA LYS A 69 -3.08 4.10 -34.60
C LYS A 69 -1.85 3.20 -34.54
N GLU A 70 -0.67 3.76 -34.28
CA GLU A 70 0.57 2.98 -34.10
C GLU A 70 0.47 2.04 -32.91
N MET A 71 0.06 2.53 -31.74
CA MET A 71 -0.05 1.70 -30.54
C MET A 71 -1.12 0.60 -30.66
N PHE A 72 -2.27 0.92 -31.26
CA PHE A 72 -3.33 -0.08 -31.48
C PHE A 72 -3.08 -1.00 -32.69
N ALA A 73 -2.16 -0.67 -33.60
CA ALA A 73 -1.76 -1.59 -34.66
C ALA A 73 -1.05 -2.83 -34.07
N HIS A 74 -0.39 -2.69 -32.92
CA HIS A 74 0.22 -3.81 -32.19
C HIS A 74 -0.79 -4.68 -31.44
N TYR A 75 -2.06 -4.27 -31.34
CA TYR A 75 -3.15 -5.10 -30.78
C TYR A 75 -3.54 -6.25 -31.70
N HIS A 76 -3.19 -6.14 -32.99
CA HIS A 76 -3.31 -7.26 -33.90
C HIS A 76 -2.25 -8.29 -33.52
N LEU A 77 -2.66 -9.28 -32.73
CA LEU A 77 -2.08 -10.62 -32.81
C LEU A 77 -1.83 -10.89 -34.30
N THR A 78 -0.58 -11.15 -34.66
CA THR A 78 -0.21 -11.52 -36.02
C THR A 78 -1.18 -12.60 -36.51
N PRO A 79 -1.86 -12.42 -37.67
CA PRO A 79 -2.73 -13.43 -38.23
C PRO A 79 -1.89 -14.56 -38.82
N THR A 80 -1.44 -15.45 -37.94
CA THR A 80 -0.92 -16.79 -38.23
C THR A 80 -1.50 -17.65 -37.11
N ASP A 81 -2.77 -18.07 -37.13
CA ASP A 81 -3.21 -19.21 -37.93
C ASP A 81 -4.73 -19.46 -37.82
N ASP A 82 -5.58 -18.41 -37.83
CA ASP A 82 -7.04 -18.61 -37.73
C ASP A 82 -7.61 -19.48 -38.88
N SER A 83 -6.96 -19.50 -40.05
CA SER A 83 -7.37 -20.36 -41.18
C SER A 83 -6.84 -21.80 -41.11
N ALA A 84 -5.84 -22.10 -40.28
CA ALA A 84 -5.28 -23.45 -40.14
C ALA A 84 -6.02 -24.26 -39.05
N TRP A 85 -6.53 -23.60 -38.00
CA TRP A 85 -7.18 -24.27 -36.87
C TRP A 85 -8.67 -24.54 -37.05
N ALA A 86 -9.37 -23.81 -37.94
CA ALA A 86 -10.77 -24.09 -38.27
C ALA A 86 -10.99 -25.48 -38.94
N ASN A 87 -9.92 -26.10 -39.46
CA ASN A 87 -9.96 -27.39 -40.14
C ASN A 87 -9.41 -28.55 -39.29
N LEU A 88 -8.97 -28.30 -38.05
CA LEU A 88 -8.42 -29.30 -37.15
C LEU A 88 -9.13 -29.24 -35.80
N LEU A 89 -10.39 -29.68 -35.75
CA LEU A 89 -10.97 -30.43 -34.63
C LEU A 89 -12.41 -30.87 -34.97
N PRO A 90 -12.83 -32.09 -34.55
CA PRO A 90 -14.19 -32.57 -34.78
C PRO A 90 -15.21 -31.74 -34.00
N ARG A 91 -16.28 -31.32 -34.67
CA ARG A 91 -17.49 -30.77 -34.04
C ARG A 91 -18.08 -31.81 -33.07
N LYS A 92 -17.71 -31.73 -31.78
CA LYS A 92 -18.50 -32.29 -30.68
C LYS A 92 -18.51 -31.28 -29.53
N ILE A 93 -19.58 -30.52 -29.53
CA ILE A 93 -20.04 -29.66 -28.44
C ILE A 93 -20.50 -30.57 -27.29
N LEU A 94 -20.17 -30.12 -26.07
CA LEU A 94 -20.73 -30.49 -24.76
C LEU A 94 -22.08 -31.22 -24.89
N LYS A 95 -22.09 -32.52 -24.61
CA LYS A 95 -23.33 -33.26 -24.35
C LYS A 95 -23.66 -33.12 -22.86
N GLU A 96 -24.94 -33.28 -22.50
CA GLU A 96 -25.47 -33.43 -21.13
C GLU A 96 -24.64 -34.36 -20.21
N GLU A 97 -23.78 -35.21 -20.78
CA GLU A 97 -22.82 -36.07 -20.08
C GLU A 97 -21.73 -35.27 -19.32
N ASP A 98 -21.32 -34.09 -19.79
CA ASP A 98 -20.35 -33.20 -19.10
C ASP A 98 -20.99 -32.41 -17.95
N GLU A 99 -22.28 -32.06 -18.07
CA GLU A 99 -23.05 -31.56 -16.93
C GLU A 99 -23.20 -32.64 -15.85
N PHE A 100 -23.24 -33.92 -16.23
CA PHE A 100 -23.30 -35.04 -15.30
C PHE A 100 -21.95 -35.32 -14.62
N GLU A 101 -20.83 -35.26 -15.35
CA GLU A 101 -19.46 -35.32 -14.78
C GLU A 101 -19.18 -34.13 -13.83
N TRP A 102 -19.55 -32.90 -14.23
CA TRP A 102 -19.48 -31.72 -13.36
C TRP A 102 -20.42 -31.81 -12.17
N ALA A 103 -21.67 -32.29 -12.35
CA ALA A 103 -22.61 -32.50 -11.26
C ALA A 103 -22.19 -33.64 -10.32
N MET A 104 -21.46 -34.66 -10.82
CA MET A 104 -20.88 -35.72 -10.00
C MET A 104 -19.64 -35.25 -9.25
N MET A 105 -18.76 -34.46 -9.87
CA MET A 105 -17.65 -33.80 -9.18
C MET A 105 -18.18 -32.83 -8.11
N TYR A 106 -19.21 -32.05 -8.45
CA TYR A 106 -19.95 -31.16 -7.56
C TYR A 106 -20.67 -31.93 -6.43
N ARG A 107 -21.29 -33.09 -6.69
CA ARG A 107 -21.86 -33.95 -5.63
C ARG A 107 -20.78 -34.55 -4.74
N LYS A 108 -19.60 -34.86 -5.28
CA LYS A 108 -18.43 -35.32 -4.50
C LYS A 108 -17.91 -34.19 -3.59
N MET A 109 -17.83 -32.96 -4.10
CA MET A 109 -17.53 -31.73 -3.37
C MET A 109 -18.61 -31.36 -2.33
N LYS A 110 -19.89 -31.67 -2.61
CA LYS A 110 -21.02 -31.48 -1.69
C LYS A 110 -21.10 -32.57 -0.61
N SER A 111 -20.68 -33.81 -0.91
CA SER A 111 -20.53 -34.87 0.10
C SER A 111 -19.34 -34.65 1.03
N SER A 112 -18.37 -33.82 0.61
CA SER A 112 -17.29 -33.29 1.45
C SER A 112 -17.61 -31.92 2.07
N HIS A 113 -18.87 -31.45 2.09
CA HIS A 113 -19.31 -30.32 2.91
C HIS A 113 -19.37 -30.67 4.41
N GLN A 114 -18.36 -31.38 4.93
CA GLN A 114 -17.78 -30.97 6.21
C GLN A 114 -16.80 -29.86 5.81
N SER A 115 -17.12 -28.61 6.16
CA SER A 115 -16.31 -27.41 5.89
C SER A 115 -14.83 -27.75 5.67
N SER A 116 -14.36 -27.61 4.43
CA SER A 116 -12.96 -27.86 4.10
C SER A 116 -12.11 -26.79 4.77
N GLY A 117 -11.68 -27.06 6.01
CA GLY A 117 -10.80 -26.21 6.83
C GLY A 117 -11.50 -25.53 8.01
N ASP A 118 -10.93 -25.67 9.20
CA ASP A 118 -11.21 -24.86 10.39
C ASP A 118 -10.58 -23.46 10.20
N PHE A 119 -11.17 -22.66 9.29
CA PHE A 119 -10.70 -21.33 8.95
C PHE A 119 -11.12 -20.31 10.01
N LEU A 120 -10.23 -19.36 10.31
CA LEU A 120 -10.58 -18.23 11.15
C LEU A 120 -11.61 -17.34 10.45
N GLN A 121 -12.59 -16.89 11.22
CA GLN A 121 -13.55 -15.89 10.80
C GLN A 121 -13.05 -14.48 11.13
N GLU A 122 -13.45 -13.53 10.31
CA GLU A 122 -13.12 -12.14 10.51
C GLU A 122 -14.03 -11.54 11.58
N ALA A 123 -13.47 -10.83 12.57
CA ALA A 123 -14.34 -10.07 13.48
C ALA A 123 -15.11 -9.02 12.68
N SER A 124 -16.42 -8.91 12.93
CA SER A 124 -17.27 -7.99 12.18
C SER A 124 -16.81 -6.55 12.34
N LEU A 125 -16.73 -5.79 11.24
CA LEU A 125 -16.49 -4.34 11.28
C LEU A 125 -17.52 -3.60 12.14
N HIS A 126 -18.75 -4.12 12.24
CA HIS A 126 -19.78 -3.59 13.15
C HIS A 126 -19.39 -3.66 14.61
N ALA A 127 -18.52 -4.60 14.98
CA ALA A 127 -18.10 -4.83 16.36
C ALA A 127 -16.81 -4.10 16.75
N VAL A 128 -16.05 -3.55 15.78
CA VAL A 128 -14.73 -2.94 16.03
C VAL A 128 -14.78 -1.42 15.91
N ARG A 129 -14.41 -0.70 16.97
CA ARG A 129 -14.25 0.77 16.94
C ARG A 129 -12.81 1.14 17.20
N LEU A 130 -12.23 1.93 16.30
CA LEU A 130 -10.88 2.48 16.48
C LEU A 130 -10.92 3.58 17.53
N ASP A 131 -9.89 3.65 18.38
CA ASP A 131 -9.77 4.69 19.39
C ASP A 131 -9.46 6.05 18.73
N PRO A 132 -10.17 7.13 19.10
CA PRO A 132 -9.95 8.49 18.57
C PRO A 132 -8.52 9.02 18.70
N SER A 133 -7.72 8.52 19.64
CA SER A 133 -6.32 8.92 19.80
C SER A 133 -5.38 8.23 18.80
N SER A 134 -5.87 7.27 18.02
CA SER A 134 -5.05 6.48 17.09
C SER A 134 -4.93 7.16 15.71
N VAL A 135 -3.77 6.99 15.05
CA VAL A 135 -3.56 7.45 13.66
C VAL A 135 -4.51 6.76 12.68
N HIS A 136 -4.93 5.53 12.98
CA HIS A 136 -5.86 4.75 12.17
C HIS A 136 -7.25 5.39 12.19
N TRP A 137 -7.73 5.82 13.36
CA TRP A 137 -8.99 6.54 13.46
C TRP A 137 -8.95 7.85 12.68
N LEU A 138 -7.89 8.65 12.80
CA LEU A 138 -7.75 9.90 12.06
C LEU A 138 -7.78 9.69 10.54
N ALA A 139 -7.10 8.66 10.04
CA ALA A 139 -7.12 8.29 8.62
C ALA A 139 -8.52 7.82 8.16
N GLN A 140 -9.21 7.03 8.99
CA GLN A 140 -10.61 6.64 8.76
C GLN A 140 -11.54 7.85 8.67
N GLN A 141 -11.43 8.82 9.60
CA GLN A 141 -12.27 10.02 9.58
C GLN A 141 -11.99 10.91 8.37
N THR A 142 -10.72 11.10 8.01
CA THR A 142 -10.34 11.87 6.81
C THR A 142 -10.94 11.26 5.55
N ASN A 143 -11.02 9.92 5.48
CA ASN A 143 -11.69 9.23 4.38
C ASN A 143 -13.22 9.31 4.46
N LEU A 144 -13.82 9.24 5.65
CA LEU A 144 -15.25 9.42 5.85
C LEU A 144 -15.71 10.79 5.34
N GLU A 145 -14.96 11.85 5.68
CA GLU A 145 -15.18 13.20 5.17
C GLU A 145 -15.18 13.21 3.64
N TYR A 146 -14.22 12.55 2.99
CA TYR A 146 -14.17 12.46 1.53
C TYR A 146 -15.39 11.74 0.94
N LEU A 147 -15.79 10.59 1.49
CA LEU A 147 -16.98 9.86 1.03
C LEU A 147 -18.27 10.69 1.17
N LEU A 148 -18.35 11.53 2.21
CA LEU A 148 -19.45 12.46 2.43
C LEU A 148 -19.41 13.68 1.50
N MET A 149 -18.24 14.08 0.98
CA MET A 149 -18.12 15.18 0.01
C MET A 149 -18.67 14.84 -1.38
N LEU A 150 -18.59 13.57 -1.81
CA LEU A 150 -18.88 13.19 -3.19
C LEU A 150 -20.39 13.22 -3.53
N ASP A 151 -20.85 14.12 -4.39
CA ASP A 151 -22.27 14.21 -4.78
C ASP A 151 -22.83 12.94 -5.46
N VAL A 152 -24.05 12.54 -5.05
CA VAL A 152 -24.74 11.33 -5.53
C VAL A 152 -25.08 11.42 -7.02
N ASP A 153 -25.65 12.55 -7.46
CA ASP A 153 -26.09 12.72 -8.85
C ASP A 153 -24.89 12.73 -9.81
N ARG A 154 -23.75 13.28 -9.38
CA ARG A 154 -22.48 13.26 -10.11
C ARG A 154 -21.88 11.85 -10.18
N LEU A 155 -21.92 11.08 -9.08
CA LEU A 155 -21.44 9.69 -9.06
C LEU A 155 -22.20 8.81 -10.07
N VAL A 156 -23.53 8.89 -10.08
CA VAL A 156 -24.35 8.03 -10.97
C VAL A 156 -24.60 8.62 -12.36
N TRP A 157 -23.95 9.74 -12.69
CA TRP A 157 -24.23 10.49 -13.92
C TRP A 157 -24.09 9.63 -15.18
N SER A 158 -22.97 8.91 -15.32
CA SER A 158 -22.66 8.08 -16.49
C SER A 158 -23.54 6.82 -16.58
N PHE A 159 -23.98 6.29 -15.43
CA PHE A 159 -24.96 5.20 -15.37
C PHE A 159 -26.32 5.64 -15.88
N ARG A 160 -26.81 6.81 -15.42
CA ARG A 160 -28.08 7.38 -15.90
C ARG A 160 -28.02 7.66 -17.39
N LYS A 161 -26.90 8.23 -17.87
CA LYS A 161 -26.70 8.49 -19.30
C LYS A 161 -26.81 7.22 -20.13
N THR A 162 -26.14 6.15 -19.71
CA THR A 162 -26.17 4.84 -20.37
C THR A 162 -27.55 4.21 -20.33
N ALA A 163 -28.27 4.36 -19.22
CA ALA A 163 -29.64 3.87 -19.06
C ALA A 163 -30.70 4.73 -19.78
N GLY A 164 -30.34 5.84 -20.43
CA GLY A 164 -31.31 6.75 -21.05
C GLY A 164 -32.15 7.57 -20.05
N LEU A 165 -31.69 7.69 -18.80
CA LEU A 165 -32.34 8.48 -17.75
C LEU A 165 -31.81 9.92 -17.70
N PRO A 166 -32.60 10.89 -17.17
CA PRO A 166 -32.15 12.27 -17.01
C PRO A 166 -30.89 12.38 -16.14
N THR A 167 -29.88 13.09 -16.62
CA THR A 167 -28.65 13.34 -15.87
C THR A 167 -28.72 14.71 -15.17
N ARG A 168 -28.43 14.74 -13.86
CA ARG A 168 -28.40 15.96 -13.04
C ARG A 168 -26.96 16.31 -12.68
N GLY A 169 -26.65 17.60 -12.62
CA GLY A 169 -25.29 18.07 -12.30
C GLY A 169 -24.26 17.80 -13.41
N LYS A 170 -22.98 17.93 -13.06
CA LYS A 170 -21.83 17.69 -13.95
C LYS A 170 -21.11 16.39 -13.57
N PRO A 171 -20.73 15.54 -14.54
CA PRO A 171 -19.97 14.33 -14.23
C PRO A 171 -18.63 14.68 -13.58
N TYR A 172 -18.07 13.72 -12.84
CA TYR A 172 -16.70 13.82 -12.35
C TYR A 172 -15.68 13.76 -13.48
N GLY A 173 -14.47 14.28 -13.21
CA GLY A 173 -13.36 14.27 -14.16
C GLY A 173 -12.47 13.03 -14.02
N GLY A 174 -11.23 13.12 -14.51
CA GLY A 174 -10.25 12.05 -14.42
C GLY A 174 -10.71 10.77 -15.11
N TRP A 175 -10.48 9.62 -14.49
CA TRP A 175 -10.87 8.34 -15.09
C TRP A 175 -12.39 8.05 -15.01
N GLU A 176 -13.15 8.89 -14.32
CA GLU A 176 -14.63 8.86 -14.29
C GLU A 176 -15.26 9.80 -15.33
N ALA A 177 -14.45 10.48 -16.15
CA ALA A 177 -14.97 11.35 -17.19
C ALA A 177 -15.85 10.57 -18.20
N PRO A 178 -16.93 11.16 -18.75
CA PRO A 178 -17.91 10.45 -19.58
C PRO A 178 -17.36 9.78 -20.84
N ASP A 179 -16.24 10.26 -21.35
CA ASP A 179 -15.54 9.77 -22.54
C ASP A 179 -14.44 8.74 -22.23
N VAL A 180 -14.15 8.47 -20.96
CA VAL A 180 -13.17 7.47 -20.54
C VAL A 180 -13.80 6.08 -20.50
N GLU A 181 -13.15 5.09 -21.11
CA GLU A 181 -13.67 3.72 -21.21
C GLU A 181 -13.76 2.99 -19.86
N LEU A 182 -12.95 3.38 -18.86
CA LEU A 182 -12.94 2.78 -17.51
C LEU A 182 -14.04 3.32 -16.56
N ARG A 183 -14.74 4.40 -16.94
CA ARG A 183 -15.73 5.09 -16.09
C ARG A 183 -16.72 4.14 -15.42
N GLY A 184 -17.18 4.50 -14.22
CA GLY A 184 -18.03 3.69 -13.34
C GLY A 184 -17.25 2.79 -12.38
N HIS A 185 -15.95 2.57 -12.58
CA HIS A 185 -15.14 1.73 -11.70
C HIS A 185 -15.04 2.32 -10.29
N PHE A 186 -14.87 3.64 -10.16
CA PHE A 186 -14.78 4.29 -8.86
C PHE A 186 -16.13 4.25 -8.14
N VAL A 187 -17.25 4.32 -8.86
CA VAL A 187 -18.58 4.17 -8.26
C VAL A 187 -18.75 2.78 -7.64
N GLY A 188 -18.24 1.73 -8.30
CA GLY A 188 -18.16 0.39 -7.71
C GLY A 188 -17.34 0.37 -6.41
N HIS A 189 -16.14 0.97 -6.42
CA HIS A 189 -15.33 1.13 -5.20
C HIS A 189 -16.03 1.95 -4.11
N TYR A 190 -16.77 3.00 -4.48
CA TYR A 190 -17.54 3.83 -3.55
C TYR A 190 -18.61 3.02 -2.83
N LEU A 191 -19.31 2.11 -3.52
CA LEU A 191 -20.26 1.20 -2.88
C LEU A 191 -19.58 0.30 -1.85
N SER A 192 -18.43 -0.31 -2.18
CA SER A 192 -17.66 -1.11 -1.21
C SER A 192 -17.17 -0.28 -0.03
N ALA A 193 -16.56 0.88 -0.30
CA ALA A 193 -16.00 1.77 0.71
C ALA A 193 -17.07 2.30 1.66
N SER A 194 -18.20 2.77 1.13
CA SER A 194 -19.30 3.30 1.95
C SER A 194 -19.93 2.23 2.83
N ALA A 195 -20.11 1.00 2.35
CA ALA A 195 -20.61 -0.11 3.16
C ALA A 195 -19.66 -0.45 4.32
N LYS A 196 -18.36 -0.57 4.02
CA LYS A 196 -17.32 -0.88 5.03
C LYS A 196 -17.16 0.26 6.05
N MET A 197 -17.21 1.51 5.58
CA MET A 197 -17.11 2.69 6.44
C MET A 197 -18.34 2.82 7.34
N TRP A 198 -19.54 2.59 6.80
CA TRP A 198 -20.76 2.57 7.60
C TRP A 198 -20.71 1.47 8.67
N ALA A 199 -20.26 0.26 8.33
CA ALA A 199 -20.07 -0.79 9.33
C ALA A 199 -19.05 -0.41 10.42
N SER A 200 -17.98 0.29 10.03
CA SER A 200 -16.92 0.71 10.95
C SER A 200 -17.29 1.88 11.86
N THR A 201 -18.23 2.73 11.46
CA THR A 201 -18.50 4.03 12.13
C THR A 201 -19.95 4.23 12.55
N HIS A 202 -20.89 3.49 11.97
CA HIS A 202 -22.33 3.74 12.04
C HIS A 202 -22.74 5.18 11.70
N ASN A 203 -22.05 5.83 10.77
CA ASN A 203 -22.43 7.18 10.36
C ASN A 203 -23.73 7.17 9.54
N ASP A 204 -24.82 7.69 10.10
CA ASP A 204 -26.14 7.68 9.47
C ASP A 204 -26.20 8.53 8.19
N THR A 205 -25.47 9.65 8.11
CA THR A 205 -25.41 10.49 6.90
C THR A 205 -24.82 9.72 5.73
N LEU A 206 -23.77 8.93 5.97
CA LEU A 206 -23.20 8.06 4.96
C LEU A 206 -24.19 6.96 4.55
N LYS A 207 -24.94 6.40 5.51
CA LYS A 207 -25.97 5.38 5.24
C LYS A 207 -27.03 5.89 4.27
N GLU A 208 -27.56 7.09 4.51
CA GLU A 208 -28.53 7.74 3.62
C GLU A 208 -27.94 7.94 2.22
N LYS A 209 -26.71 8.44 2.16
CA LYS A 209 -26.02 8.74 0.91
C LYS A 209 -25.72 7.50 0.06
N MET A 210 -25.19 6.45 0.67
CA MET A 210 -24.94 5.19 -0.05
C MET A 210 -26.25 4.52 -0.51
N SER A 211 -27.32 4.63 0.28
CA SER A 211 -28.65 4.14 -0.10
C SER A 211 -29.22 4.92 -1.30
N ALA A 212 -28.97 6.23 -1.37
CA ALA A 212 -29.37 7.05 -2.51
C ALA A 212 -28.60 6.69 -3.79
N VAL A 213 -27.30 6.41 -3.70
CA VAL A 213 -26.50 5.90 -4.85
C VAL A 213 -27.06 4.56 -5.32
N LEU A 214 -27.28 3.61 -4.41
CA LEU A 214 -27.83 2.30 -4.75
C LEU A 214 -29.20 2.41 -5.41
N SER A 215 -30.09 3.24 -4.86
CA SER A 215 -31.43 3.48 -5.41
C SER A 215 -31.36 4.03 -6.84
N ALA A 216 -30.45 4.96 -7.11
CA ALA A 216 -30.26 5.51 -8.45
C ALA A 216 -29.68 4.49 -9.43
N LEU A 217 -28.75 3.63 -9.00
CA LEU A 217 -28.22 2.52 -9.80
C LEU A 217 -29.29 1.46 -10.09
N SER A 218 -30.13 1.14 -9.10
CA SER A 218 -31.27 0.22 -9.28
C SER A 218 -32.25 0.75 -10.33
N ALA A 219 -32.57 2.05 -10.29
CA ALA A 219 -33.39 2.67 -11.31
C ALA A 219 -32.77 2.56 -12.72
N CYS A 220 -31.44 2.68 -12.84
CA CYS A 220 -30.73 2.48 -14.10
C CYS A 220 -30.85 1.04 -14.60
N GLN A 221 -30.56 0.04 -13.75
CA GLN A 221 -30.65 -1.38 -14.10
C GLN A 221 -32.09 -1.77 -14.51
N ASN A 222 -33.08 -1.28 -13.77
CA ASN A 222 -34.50 -1.50 -14.07
C ASN A 222 -34.91 -0.89 -15.42
N ASN A 223 -34.46 0.33 -15.73
CA ASN A 223 -34.80 0.98 -17.00
C ASN A 223 -34.17 0.28 -18.21
N LEU A 224 -32.99 -0.31 -18.03
CA LEU A 224 -32.35 -1.15 -19.05
C LEU A 224 -33.06 -2.49 -19.23
N GLY A 225 -33.66 -3.05 -18.17
CA GLY A 225 -34.57 -4.20 -18.24
C GLY A 225 -33.93 -5.56 -18.53
N THR A 226 -32.60 -5.64 -18.64
CA THR A 226 -31.87 -6.86 -19.03
C THR A 226 -31.04 -7.48 -17.91
N GLY A 227 -30.92 -6.81 -16.77
CA GLY A 227 -29.97 -7.13 -15.70
C GLY A 227 -28.62 -6.44 -15.87
N TYR A 228 -28.35 -5.85 -17.04
CA TYR A 228 -27.14 -5.08 -17.28
C TYR A 228 -27.08 -3.80 -16.42
N LEU A 229 -25.92 -3.53 -15.83
CA LEU A 229 -25.64 -2.29 -15.12
C LEU A 229 -24.17 -1.89 -15.34
N SER A 230 -23.95 -0.75 -16.00
CA SER A 230 -22.63 -0.14 -16.17
C SER A 230 -22.77 1.35 -16.48
N ALA A 231 -21.67 2.09 -16.36
CA ALA A 231 -21.54 3.47 -16.79
C ALA A 231 -21.25 3.64 -18.30
N PHE A 232 -21.12 2.53 -19.03
CA PHE A 232 -20.87 2.46 -20.46
C PHE A 232 -21.79 1.44 -21.15
N PRO A 233 -21.99 1.50 -22.48
CA PRO A 233 -22.83 0.55 -23.21
C PRO A 233 -22.20 -0.84 -23.29
N SER A 234 -23.03 -1.87 -23.49
CA SER A 234 -22.58 -3.28 -23.59
C SER A 234 -21.62 -3.57 -24.75
N GLU A 235 -21.53 -2.68 -25.73
CA GLU A 235 -20.61 -2.77 -26.87
C GLU A 235 -19.13 -2.91 -26.45
N LEU A 236 -18.73 -2.35 -25.30
CA LEU A 236 -17.36 -2.54 -24.80
C LEU A 236 -17.03 -4.01 -24.54
N PHE A 237 -18.03 -4.82 -24.14
CA PHE A 237 -17.85 -6.27 -24.00
C PHE A 237 -17.80 -6.97 -25.35
N ASP A 238 -18.52 -6.46 -26.36
CA ASP A 238 -18.44 -7.01 -27.73
C ASP A 238 -17.02 -6.84 -28.27
N ARG A 239 -16.38 -5.69 -28.01
CA ARG A 239 -14.96 -5.46 -28.33
C ARG A 239 -14.04 -6.37 -27.54
N PHE A 240 -14.24 -6.51 -26.23
CA PHE A 240 -13.43 -7.37 -25.36
C PHE A 240 -13.42 -8.82 -25.85
N GLU A 241 -14.60 -9.39 -26.09
CA GLU A 241 -14.78 -10.78 -26.53
C GLU A 241 -14.33 -10.99 -27.98
N ALA A 242 -14.41 -9.93 -28.79
CA ALA A 242 -13.82 -9.88 -30.12
C ALA A 242 -12.30 -9.64 -30.11
N ILE A 243 -11.65 -9.50 -28.94
CA ILE A 243 -10.21 -9.21 -28.79
C ILE A 243 -9.83 -7.96 -29.60
N LYS A 244 -10.68 -6.95 -29.51
CA LYS A 244 -10.43 -5.62 -30.05
C LYS A 244 -9.97 -4.72 -28.91
N PRO A 245 -9.21 -3.64 -29.20
CA PRO A 245 -8.82 -2.68 -28.19
C PRO A 245 -10.05 -2.22 -27.40
N VAL A 246 -10.04 -2.29 -26.08
CA VAL A 246 -11.04 -1.72 -25.16
C VAL A 246 -10.52 -1.75 -23.73
N TRP A 247 -10.68 -0.68 -22.97
CA TRP A 247 -10.10 -0.62 -21.63
C TRP A 247 -10.93 -1.37 -20.58
N ALA A 248 -10.43 -2.53 -20.15
CA ALA A 248 -10.79 -3.29 -18.95
C ALA A 248 -12.28 -3.25 -18.53
N PRO A 249 -13.25 -3.56 -19.42
CA PRO A 249 -14.67 -3.46 -19.09
C PRO A 249 -15.08 -4.47 -17.99
N TYR A 250 -14.50 -5.67 -17.95
CA TYR A 250 -14.75 -6.64 -16.88
C TYR A 250 -14.14 -6.22 -15.52
N TYR A 251 -13.03 -5.47 -15.50
CA TYR A 251 -12.51 -4.85 -14.27
C TYR A 251 -13.52 -3.91 -13.64
N THR A 252 -14.16 -3.06 -14.45
CA THR A 252 -15.18 -2.12 -13.97
C THR A 252 -16.40 -2.85 -13.43
N ILE A 253 -16.85 -3.89 -14.13
CA ILE A 253 -17.94 -4.76 -13.68
C ILE A 253 -17.62 -5.46 -12.37
N HIS A 254 -16.40 -5.97 -12.22
CA HIS A 254 -15.95 -6.52 -10.94
C HIS A 254 -16.12 -5.51 -9.80
N LYS A 255 -15.76 -4.23 -9.99
CA LYS A 255 -15.94 -3.22 -8.91
C LYS A 255 -17.40 -2.97 -8.59
N ILE A 256 -18.26 -2.92 -9.60
CA ILE A 256 -19.70 -2.73 -9.40
C ILE A 256 -20.29 -3.94 -8.66
N LEU A 257 -19.98 -5.16 -9.09
CA LEU A 257 -20.43 -6.40 -8.44
C LEU A 257 -19.92 -6.49 -7.00
N ALA A 258 -18.63 -6.23 -6.77
CA ALA A 258 -18.05 -6.26 -5.43
C ALA A 258 -18.67 -5.20 -4.52
N GLY A 259 -18.91 -4.01 -5.06
CA GLY A 259 -19.61 -2.92 -4.38
C GLY A 259 -21.03 -3.28 -3.97
N LEU A 260 -21.82 -3.82 -4.89
CA LEU A 260 -23.19 -4.27 -4.61
C LEU A 260 -23.23 -5.44 -3.62
N LEU A 261 -22.30 -6.39 -3.75
CA LEU A 261 -22.19 -7.50 -2.82
C LEU A 261 -21.79 -7.03 -1.42
N ASP A 262 -20.85 -6.09 -1.31
CA ASP A 262 -20.44 -5.49 -0.03
C ASP A 262 -21.58 -4.70 0.62
N GLN A 263 -22.46 -4.05 -0.16
CA GLN A 263 -23.67 -3.41 0.37
C GLN A 263 -24.63 -4.43 1.00
N TYR A 264 -24.70 -5.65 0.48
CA TYR A 264 -25.42 -6.74 1.12
C TYR A 264 -24.67 -7.25 2.37
N THR A 265 -23.40 -7.61 2.23
CA THR A 265 -22.61 -8.25 3.30
C THR A 265 -22.38 -7.36 4.52
N PHE A 266 -22.17 -6.05 4.32
CA PHE A 266 -21.88 -5.12 5.40
C PHE A 266 -23.07 -4.24 5.79
N ALA A 267 -24.10 -4.10 4.96
CA ALA A 267 -25.24 -3.23 5.22
C ALA A 267 -26.61 -3.89 5.13
N ASP A 268 -26.66 -5.23 5.07
CA ASP A 268 -27.87 -6.04 5.02
C ASP A 268 -28.85 -5.59 3.90
N ASN A 269 -28.30 -5.03 2.82
CA ASN A 269 -29.11 -4.48 1.74
C ASN A 269 -29.54 -5.57 0.76
N ALA A 270 -30.74 -6.13 0.97
CA ALA A 270 -31.29 -7.17 0.11
C ALA A 270 -31.55 -6.73 -1.34
N GLN A 271 -31.77 -5.44 -1.60
CA GLN A 271 -31.90 -4.92 -2.97
C GLN A 271 -30.58 -5.03 -3.71
N ALA A 272 -29.47 -4.72 -3.04
CA ALA A 272 -28.14 -4.84 -3.64
C ALA A 272 -27.84 -6.28 -4.06
N LEU A 273 -28.17 -7.29 -3.22
CA LEU A 273 -28.00 -8.70 -3.61
C LEU A 273 -28.82 -9.06 -4.85
N LYS A 274 -30.08 -8.61 -4.95
CA LYS A 274 -30.92 -8.84 -6.15
C LYS A 274 -30.31 -8.21 -7.40
N MET A 275 -29.76 -7.00 -7.27
CA MET A 275 -29.07 -6.33 -8.38
C MET A 275 -27.83 -7.12 -8.81
N THR A 276 -27.04 -7.60 -7.85
CA THR A 276 -25.85 -8.45 -8.10
C THR A 276 -26.23 -9.73 -8.82
N THR A 277 -27.21 -10.50 -8.33
CA THR A 277 -27.60 -11.77 -8.95
C THR A 277 -28.14 -11.56 -10.36
N TRP A 278 -28.96 -10.53 -10.58
CA TRP A 278 -29.50 -10.23 -11.91
C TRP A 278 -28.42 -9.81 -12.90
N MET A 279 -27.41 -9.08 -12.42
CA MET A 279 -26.24 -8.69 -13.21
C MET A 279 -25.36 -9.90 -13.52
N VAL A 280 -25.16 -10.81 -12.58
CA VAL A 280 -24.42 -12.06 -12.82
C VAL A 280 -25.14 -12.98 -13.79
N ASP A 281 -26.48 -13.08 -13.75
CA ASP A 281 -27.25 -13.82 -14.76
C ASP A 281 -27.02 -13.27 -16.17
N TYR A 282 -26.95 -11.95 -16.33
CA TYR A 282 -26.62 -11.32 -17.62
C TYR A 282 -25.22 -11.76 -18.11
N PHE A 283 -24.19 -11.65 -17.26
CA PHE A 283 -22.83 -12.00 -17.64
C PHE A 283 -22.61 -13.51 -17.80
N TYR A 284 -23.32 -14.33 -17.03
CA TYR A 284 -23.32 -15.79 -17.20
C TYR A 284 -23.80 -16.15 -18.61
N ASN A 285 -24.98 -15.68 -19.00
CA ASN A 285 -25.53 -15.93 -20.33
C ASN A 285 -24.62 -15.40 -21.43
N ARG A 286 -24.02 -14.22 -21.22
CA ARG A 286 -23.09 -13.61 -22.16
C ARG A 286 -21.84 -14.48 -22.38
N VAL A 287 -21.17 -14.90 -21.32
CA VAL A 287 -19.97 -15.75 -21.41
C VAL A 287 -20.30 -17.10 -22.02
N GLN A 288 -21.43 -17.71 -21.65
CA GLN A 288 -21.92 -18.95 -22.28
C GLN A 288 -22.11 -18.77 -23.79
N ASN A 289 -22.71 -17.66 -24.23
CA ASN A 289 -22.88 -17.35 -25.65
C ASN A 289 -21.55 -17.16 -26.38
N VAL A 290 -20.55 -16.54 -25.76
CA VAL A 290 -19.20 -16.40 -26.32
C VAL A 290 -18.57 -17.77 -26.53
N ILE A 291 -18.65 -18.64 -25.52
CA ILE A 291 -18.08 -20.00 -25.57
C ILE A 291 -18.80 -20.84 -26.64
N ALA A 292 -20.13 -20.78 -26.69
CA ALA A 292 -20.93 -21.51 -27.68
C ALA A 292 -20.69 -21.03 -29.12
N LYS A 293 -20.52 -19.72 -29.32
CA LYS A 293 -20.27 -19.12 -30.63
C LYS A 293 -18.83 -19.29 -31.11
N HIS A 294 -17.88 -19.23 -30.18
CA HIS A 294 -16.46 -19.33 -30.45
C HIS A 294 -15.90 -20.61 -29.82
N THR A 295 -15.21 -20.52 -28.69
CA THR A 295 -14.75 -21.65 -27.87
C THR A 295 -14.44 -21.17 -26.44
N VAL A 296 -14.13 -22.10 -25.52
CA VAL A 296 -13.62 -21.76 -24.18
C VAL A 296 -12.22 -21.14 -24.25
N GLU A 297 -11.39 -21.56 -25.20
CA GLU A 297 -10.07 -20.96 -25.45
C GLU A 297 -10.20 -19.51 -25.88
N ARG A 298 -11.20 -19.18 -26.70
CA ARG A 298 -11.48 -17.79 -27.09
C ARG A 298 -11.80 -16.93 -25.87
N HIS A 299 -12.63 -17.44 -24.97
CA HIS A 299 -12.94 -16.77 -23.70
C HIS A 299 -11.67 -16.52 -22.89
N PHE A 300 -10.85 -17.55 -22.64
CA PHE A 300 -9.61 -17.38 -21.88
C PHE A 300 -8.60 -16.44 -22.55
N LEU A 301 -8.55 -16.40 -23.89
CA LEU A 301 -7.71 -15.46 -24.62
C LEU A 301 -8.17 -14.01 -24.42
N SER A 302 -9.49 -13.76 -24.37
CA SER A 302 -10.01 -12.42 -24.10
C SER A 302 -9.64 -11.90 -22.69
N LEU A 303 -9.41 -12.80 -21.72
CA LEU A 303 -8.95 -12.44 -20.37
C LEU A 303 -7.49 -11.94 -20.31
N ASN A 304 -6.80 -11.79 -21.44
CA ASN A 304 -5.55 -11.02 -21.51
C ASN A 304 -5.80 -9.52 -21.35
N GLU A 305 -7.00 -9.04 -21.65
CA GLU A 305 -7.47 -7.74 -21.15
C GLU A 305 -7.95 -7.89 -19.70
N GLU A 306 -7.69 -6.88 -18.87
CA GLU A 306 -7.89 -6.98 -17.43
C GLU A 306 -9.36 -7.19 -17.04
N THR A 307 -9.57 -8.15 -16.14
CA THR A 307 -10.87 -8.47 -15.55
C THR A 307 -10.97 -8.14 -14.06
N GLY A 308 -9.86 -7.77 -13.42
CA GLY A 308 -9.78 -7.68 -11.96
C GLY A 308 -10.11 -9.03 -11.30
N GLY A 309 -10.70 -9.00 -10.10
CA GLY A 309 -11.15 -10.18 -9.35
C GLY A 309 -12.57 -10.61 -9.69
N MET A 310 -12.88 -10.79 -10.98
CA MET A 310 -14.18 -11.37 -11.37
C MET A 310 -14.37 -12.76 -10.76
N ASN A 311 -13.32 -13.59 -10.73
CA ASN A 311 -13.38 -14.89 -10.06
C ASN A 311 -13.63 -14.74 -8.54
N ASP A 312 -12.91 -13.85 -7.85
CA ASP A 312 -13.09 -13.54 -6.42
C ASP A 312 -14.56 -13.21 -6.09
N VAL A 313 -15.14 -12.17 -6.71
CA VAL A 313 -16.49 -11.74 -6.37
C VAL A 313 -17.55 -12.81 -6.68
N LEU A 314 -17.35 -13.62 -7.72
CA LEU A 314 -18.28 -14.69 -8.10
C LEU A 314 -18.20 -15.89 -7.15
N TYR A 315 -17.01 -16.26 -6.67
CA TYR A 315 -16.87 -17.27 -5.61
C TYR A 315 -17.50 -16.80 -4.30
N ARG A 316 -17.31 -15.53 -3.93
CA ARG A 316 -17.98 -14.94 -2.76
C ARG A 316 -19.50 -14.96 -2.89
N LEU A 317 -20.03 -14.61 -4.08
CA LEU A 317 -21.47 -14.68 -4.34
C LEU A 317 -22.00 -16.13 -4.28
N PHE A 318 -21.24 -17.10 -4.77
CA PHE A 318 -21.58 -18.52 -4.63
C PHE A 318 -21.69 -18.94 -3.16
N SER A 319 -20.77 -18.54 -2.29
CA SER A 319 -20.86 -18.84 -0.85
C SER A 319 -22.13 -18.30 -0.18
N ILE A 320 -22.71 -17.22 -0.72
CA ILE A 320 -23.95 -16.61 -0.21
C ILE A 320 -25.20 -17.29 -0.79
N THR A 321 -25.16 -17.66 -2.06
CA THR A 321 -26.37 -18.06 -2.83
C THR A 321 -26.50 -19.56 -3.05
N GLY A 322 -25.38 -20.29 -3.05
CA GLY A 322 -25.31 -21.70 -3.43
C GLY A 322 -25.61 -22.00 -4.91
N ASP A 323 -25.81 -20.99 -5.77
CA ASP A 323 -26.15 -21.17 -7.17
C ASP A 323 -24.93 -21.61 -8.00
N SER A 324 -25.00 -22.81 -8.58
CA SER A 324 -23.90 -23.39 -9.36
C SER A 324 -23.50 -22.56 -10.59
N LYS A 325 -24.37 -21.69 -11.11
CA LYS A 325 -24.00 -20.76 -12.19
C LYS A 325 -22.91 -19.79 -11.74
N HIS A 326 -22.98 -19.31 -10.49
CA HIS A 326 -21.98 -18.39 -9.93
C HIS A 326 -20.62 -19.09 -9.82
N LEU A 327 -20.62 -20.35 -9.36
CA LEU A 327 -19.42 -21.18 -9.27
C LEU A 327 -18.78 -21.43 -10.64
N LEU A 328 -19.59 -21.80 -11.64
CA LEU A 328 -19.11 -22.04 -12.99
C LEU A 328 -18.55 -20.76 -13.63
N LEU A 329 -19.25 -19.63 -13.48
CA LEU A 329 -18.76 -18.36 -14.01
C LEU A 329 -17.46 -17.94 -13.33
N ALA A 330 -17.35 -18.11 -12.01
CA ALA A 330 -16.12 -17.82 -11.26
C ALA A 330 -14.93 -18.61 -11.84
N HIS A 331 -15.13 -19.91 -12.07
CA HIS A 331 -14.11 -20.78 -12.67
C HIS A 331 -13.69 -20.33 -14.08
N LEU A 332 -14.63 -19.88 -14.91
CA LEU A 332 -14.32 -19.34 -16.23
C LEU A 332 -13.49 -18.05 -16.17
N PHE A 333 -13.35 -17.40 -15.01
CA PHE A 333 -12.48 -16.24 -14.80
C PHE A 333 -11.14 -16.57 -14.10
N ASP A 334 -10.83 -17.84 -13.79
CA ASP A 334 -9.59 -18.26 -13.09
C ASP A 334 -8.28 -18.05 -13.90
N LYS A 335 -8.33 -17.51 -15.12
CA LYS A 335 -7.18 -17.27 -16.02
C LYS A 335 -6.07 -18.36 -15.93
N PRO A 336 -6.32 -19.57 -16.48
CA PRO A 336 -5.43 -20.73 -16.32
C PRO A 336 -3.98 -20.50 -16.75
N CYS A 337 -3.73 -19.62 -17.72
CA CYS A 337 -2.38 -19.37 -18.22
C CYS A 337 -1.45 -18.71 -17.18
N PHE A 338 -2.01 -17.88 -16.28
CA PHE A 338 -1.25 -17.23 -15.22
C PHE A 338 -1.20 -18.11 -13.97
N LEU A 339 -2.35 -18.63 -13.53
CA LEU A 339 -2.39 -19.53 -12.36
C LEU A 339 -1.60 -20.83 -12.60
N GLY A 340 -1.50 -21.30 -13.85
CA GLY A 340 -0.69 -22.45 -14.22
C GLY A 340 0.80 -22.28 -13.92
N LEU A 341 1.36 -21.07 -14.09
CA LEU A 341 2.76 -20.77 -13.73
C LEU A 341 2.98 -20.92 -12.22
N LEU A 342 2.04 -20.41 -11.43
CA LEU A 342 2.08 -20.51 -9.97
C LEU A 342 1.83 -21.94 -9.48
N ALA A 343 0.98 -22.70 -10.16
CA ALA A 343 0.67 -24.09 -9.87
C ALA A 343 1.90 -25.00 -10.03
N VAL A 344 2.74 -24.74 -11.04
CA VAL A 344 4.02 -25.43 -11.24
C VAL A 344 5.17 -24.80 -10.45
N GLN A 345 4.87 -23.82 -9.58
CA GLN A 345 5.82 -23.12 -8.72
C GLN A 345 6.98 -22.45 -9.49
N ALA A 346 6.67 -21.79 -10.61
CA ALA A 346 7.61 -20.97 -11.36
C ALA A 346 7.55 -19.50 -10.95
N ASP A 347 8.69 -18.89 -10.57
CA ASP A 347 8.83 -17.43 -10.36
C ASP A 347 9.06 -16.76 -11.73
N ASP A 348 8.05 -16.82 -12.58
CA ASP A 348 8.05 -16.26 -13.95
C ASP A 348 6.94 -15.21 -14.12
N ILE A 349 6.79 -14.34 -13.10
CA ILE A 349 5.80 -13.26 -13.08
C ILE A 349 6.35 -11.92 -13.60
N SER A 350 7.62 -11.87 -14.02
CA SER A 350 8.24 -10.67 -14.58
C SER A 350 7.48 -10.21 -15.84
N GLY A 351 7.29 -8.90 -16.00
CA GLY A 351 6.57 -8.31 -17.12
C GLY A 351 5.04 -8.38 -17.02
N PHE A 352 4.47 -9.07 -16.04
CA PHE A 352 3.03 -8.99 -15.78
C PHE A 352 2.67 -7.69 -15.04
N HIS A 353 1.56 -7.06 -15.45
CA HIS A 353 0.96 -5.94 -14.73
C HIS A 353 0.48 -6.45 -13.36
N ALA A 354 1.05 -5.93 -12.29
CA ALA A 354 0.93 -6.51 -10.95
C ALA A 354 -0.53 -6.49 -10.47
N ASN A 355 -1.19 -5.34 -10.58
CA ASN A 355 -2.55 -5.15 -10.07
C ASN A 355 -3.63 -5.88 -10.89
N THR A 356 -3.34 -6.25 -12.14
CA THR A 356 -4.23 -7.12 -12.95
C THR A 356 -4.27 -8.53 -12.38
N HIS A 357 -3.13 -9.02 -11.88
CA HIS A 357 -2.92 -10.43 -11.58
C HIS A 357 -3.12 -10.78 -10.10
N ILE A 358 -2.82 -9.87 -9.16
CA ILE A 358 -3.07 -10.11 -7.73
C ILE A 358 -4.56 -10.45 -7.45
N PRO A 359 -5.56 -9.75 -8.02
CA PRO A 359 -6.97 -10.12 -7.86
C PRO A 359 -7.34 -11.51 -8.38
N VAL A 360 -6.68 -11.99 -9.44
CA VAL A 360 -6.87 -13.36 -9.93
C VAL A 360 -6.39 -14.37 -8.89
N VAL A 361 -5.26 -14.09 -8.21
CA VAL A 361 -4.77 -14.90 -7.09
C VAL A 361 -5.75 -14.89 -5.91
N ILE A 362 -6.33 -13.73 -5.58
CA ILE A 362 -7.36 -13.65 -4.52
C ILE A 362 -8.55 -14.55 -4.87
N GLY A 363 -9.02 -14.54 -6.12
CA GLY A 363 -10.09 -15.45 -6.53
C GLY A 363 -9.68 -16.92 -6.53
N SER A 364 -8.41 -17.23 -6.81
CA SER A 364 -7.85 -18.57 -6.59
C SER A 364 -7.94 -18.98 -5.11
N GLN A 365 -7.61 -18.08 -4.19
CA GLN A 365 -7.72 -18.35 -2.75
C GLN A 365 -9.18 -18.58 -2.33
N MET A 366 -10.11 -17.77 -2.82
CA MET A 366 -11.55 -17.98 -2.60
C MET A 366 -12.02 -19.33 -3.15
N ARG A 367 -11.50 -19.78 -4.29
CA ARG A 367 -11.83 -21.10 -4.81
C ARG A 367 -11.40 -22.21 -3.84
N TYR A 368 -10.22 -22.12 -3.25
CA TYR A 368 -9.80 -23.10 -2.24
C TYR A 368 -10.77 -23.12 -1.06
N GLU A 369 -11.17 -21.94 -0.56
CA GLU A 369 -12.11 -21.85 0.56
C GLU A 369 -13.49 -22.46 0.24
N VAL A 370 -13.95 -22.27 -0.99
CA VAL A 370 -15.25 -22.76 -1.46
C VAL A 370 -15.25 -24.25 -1.80
N THR A 371 -14.17 -24.75 -2.39
CA THR A 371 -14.13 -26.08 -3.02
C THR A 371 -13.26 -27.10 -2.28
N GLY A 372 -12.36 -26.64 -1.40
CA GLY A 372 -11.35 -27.46 -0.74
C GLY A 372 -10.18 -27.90 -1.64
N ASP A 373 -10.10 -27.41 -2.88
CA ASP A 373 -9.05 -27.79 -3.85
C ASP A 373 -7.67 -27.27 -3.42
N THR A 374 -6.83 -28.17 -2.88
CA THR A 374 -5.54 -27.82 -2.29
C THR A 374 -4.54 -27.25 -3.30
N LEU A 375 -4.73 -27.47 -4.60
CA LEU A 375 -3.90 -26.82 -5.63
C LEU A 375 -3.97 -25.30 -5.52
N TYR A 376 -5.17 -24.76 -5.27
CA TYR A 376 -5.43 -23.32 -5.20
C TYR A 376 -4.90 -22.70 -3.90
N ARG A 377 -4.83 -23.48 -2.81
CA ARG A 377 -4.08 -23.13 -1.60
C ARG A 377 -2.60 -22.99 -1.90
N ASP A 378 -2.03 -23.96 -2.61
CA ASP A 378 -0.60 -24.01 -2.92
C ASP A 378 -0.20 -22.88 -3.88
N ILE A 379 -1.05 -22.54 -4.86
CA ILE A 379 -0.91 -21.37 -5.74
C ILE A 379 -0.80 -20.07 -4.92
N GLY A 380 -1.77 -19.81 -4.04
CA GLY A 380 -1.78 -18.59 -3.22
C GLY A 380 -0.58 -18.50 -2.28
N THR A 381 -0.20 -19.62 -1.66
CA THR A 381 0.96 -19.72 -0.77
C THR A 381 2.27 -19.45 -1.52
N TYR A 382 2.43 -20.07 -2.70
CA TYR A 382 3.62 -19.88 -3.54
C TYR A 382 3.72 -18.44 -4.05
N PHE A 383 2.61 -17.85 -4.51
CA PHE A 383 2.56 -16.47 -4.96
C PHE A 383 3.04 -15.48 -3.87
N MET A 384 2.51 -15.61 -2.66
CA MET A 384 2.92 -14.77 -1.54
C MET A 384 4.42 -14.93 -1.22
N LYS A 385 4.92 -16.17 -1.26
CA LYS A 385 6.34 -16.47 -1.07
C LYS A 385 7.21 -15.77 -2.11
N ILE A 386 6.93 -15.88 -3.41
CA ILE A 386 7.76 -15.26 -4.45
C ILE A 386 7.71 -13.73 -4.35
N VAL A 387 6.53 -13.11 -4.21
CA VAL A 387 6.44 -11.64 -4.09
C VAL A 387 7.25 -11.15 -2.89
N ASN A 388 7.11 -11.80 -1.73
CA ASN A 388 7.84 -11.40 -0.53
C ASN A 388 9.35 -11.69 -0.62
N THR A 389 9.80 -12.68 -1.39
CA THR A 389 11.24 -13.03 -1.44
C THR A 389 12.01 -12.39 -2.58
N SER A 390 11.35 -11.99 -3.66
CA SER A 390 12.02 -11.48 -4.87
C SER A 390 11.48 -10.18 -5.43
N HIS A 391 10.27 -9.73 -5.08
CA HIS A 391 9.60 -8.58 -5.72
C HIS A 391 9.13 -7.45 -4.79
N ALA A 392 9.26 -7.59 -3.47
CA ALA A 392 8.75 -6.60 -2.51
C ALA A 392 9.84 -5.71 -1.88
N TYR A 393 9.58 -4.41 -1.74
CA TYR A 393 10.43 -3.47 -1.02
C TYR A 393 10.24 -3.58 0.50
N ALA A 394 11.01 -2.80 1.27
CA ALA A 394 11.00 -2.80 2.73
C ALA A 394 9.67 -2.30 3.34
N THR A 395 8.86 -1.58 2.55
CA THR A 395 7.48 -1.19 2.88
C THR A 395 6.53 -2.38 2.92
N GLY A 396 6.87 -3.51 2.27
CA GLY A 396 5.97 -4.63 1.97
C GLY A 396 5.25 -4.50 0.61
N GLY A 397 5.32 -3.33 -0.05
CA GLY A 397 4.76 -3.10 -1.38
C GLY A 397 5.63 -3.70 -2.50
N THR A 398 5.09 -3.75 -3.71
CA THR A 398 5.74 -4.33 -4.90
C THR A 398 5.50 -3.47 -6.15
N SER A 399 6.11 -3.86 -7.27
CA SER A 399 6.03 -3.26 -8.61
C SER A 399 6.82 -1.97 -8.84
N VAL A 400 7.13 -1.75 -10.12
CA VAL A 400 7.68 -0.51 -10.67
C VAL A 400 6.95 -0.24 -11.99
N SER A 401 6.48 0.99 -12.16
CA SER A 401 5.67 1.40 -13.31
C SER A 401 4.46 0.47 -13.54
N GLU A 402 3.85 -0.05 -12.47
CA GLU A 402 2.70 -0.99 -12.46
C GLU A 402 3.05 -2.46 -12.79
N PHE A 403 4.30 -2.79 -13.12
CA PHE A 403 4.72 -4.15 -13.47
C PHE A 403 5.64 -4.78 -12.43
N TRP A 404 5.65 -6.10 -12.36
CA TRP A 404 6.78 -6.81 -11.76
C TRP A 404 7.97 -6.79 -12.73
N SER A 405 9.15 -6.50 -12.19
CA SER A 405 10.42 -6.64 -12.90
C SER A 405 11.02 -8.02 -12.65
N ASP A 406 12.19 -8.28 -13.21
CA ASP A 406 12.93 -9.51 -12.93
C ASP A 406 13.16 -9.72 -11.42
N PRO A 407 13.05 -10.98 -10.94
CA PRO A 407 13.19 -11.29 -9.52
C PRO A 407 14.58 -10.89 -9.00
N LYS A 408 14.61 -10.36 -7.78
CA LYS A 408 15.86 -9.94 -7.10
C LYS A 408 16.68 -8.91 -7.89
N ARG A 409 16.01 -7.95 -8.54
CA ARG A 409 16.63 -6.82 -9.24
C ARG A 409 16.23 -5.44 -8.69
N LEU A 410 15.70 -5.38 -7.46
CA LEU A 410 15.06 -4.18 -6.90
C LEU A 410 15.98 -2.97 -6.79
N ALA A 411 17.31 -3.15 -6.75
CA ALA A 411 18.22 -2.00 -6.70
C ALA A 411 18.14 -1.12 -7.96
N ASN A 412 17.78 -1.71 -9.11
CA ASN A 412 17.62 -0.97 -10.37
C ASN A 412 16.27 -0.22 -10.45
N THR A 413 15.32 -0.60 -9.62
CA THR A 413 13.94 -0.11 -9.71
C THR A 413 13.65 1.04 -8.75
N LEU A 414 14.61 1.45 -7.90
CA LEU A 414 14.46 2.59 -6.97
C LEU A 414 14.26 3.94 -7.71
N GLN A 415 13.02 4.21 -8.11
CA GLN A 415 12.57 5.27 -9.01
C GLN A 415 11.36 6.03 -8.41
N SER A 416 10.76 6.91 -9.21
CA SER A 416 9.58 7.69 -8.77
C SER A 416 8.28 6.92 -8.95
N GLU A 417 8.22 5.98 -9.89
CA GLU A 417 7.03 5.17 -10.17
C GLU A 417 7.15 3.79 -9.51
N ASN A 418 7.23 3.75 -8.18
CA ASN A 418 7.25 2.49 -7.43
C ASN A 418 5.96 2.29 -6.66
N GLU A 419 5.65 1.04 -6.35
CA GLU A 419 4.59 0.69 -5.39
C GLU A 419 3.26 1.35 -5.70
N GLU A 420 2.62 0.92 -6.78
CA GLU A 420 1.21 1.23 -7.03
C GLU A 420 0.39 0.81 -5.80
N SER A 421 -0.37 1.75 -5.23
CA SER A 421 -1.10 1.56 -3.97
C SER A 421 -2.11 0.41 -4.04
N CYS A 422 -2.73 0.15 -5.20
CA CYS A 422 -3.64 -0.98 -5.39
C CYS A 422 -2.96 -2.34 -5.18
N THR A 423 -1.67 -2.47 -5.54
CA THR A 423 -0.94 -3.73 -5.39
C THR A 423 -0.81 -4.07 -3.91
N THR A 424 -0.47 -3.09 -3.06
CA THR A 424 -0.41 -3.25 -1.61
C THR A 424 -1.79 -3.60 -1.04
N TYR A 425 -2.86 -2.91 -1.45
CA TYR A 425 -4.24 -3.23 -1.04
C TYR A 425 -4.62 -4.69 -1.35
N ASN A 426 -4.32 -5.18 -2.56
CA ASN A 426 -4.66 -6.55 -2.94
C ASN A 426 -3.72 -7.58 -2.28
N MET A 427 -2.44 -7.28 -2.09
CA MET A 427 -1.53 -8.16 -1.32
C MET A 427 -1.94 -8.31 0.14
N LEU A 428 -2.52 -7.26 0.75
CA LEU A 428 -3.11 -7.37 2.09
C LEU A 428 -4.24 -8.40 2.14
N LYS A 429 -5.08 -8.50 1.10
CA LYS A 429 -6.09 -9.57 1.00
C LYS A 429 -5.45 -10.95 0.86
N VAL A 430 -4.42 -11.07 0.01
CA VAL A 430 -3.70 -12.35 -0.17
C VAL A 430 -3.14 -12.86 1.15
N SER A 431 -2.48 -11.98 1.90
CA SER A 431 -1.92 -12.29 3.21
C SER A 431 -3.01 -12.65 4.23
N ARG A 432 -4.16 -11.97 4.17
CA ARG A 432 -5.30 -12.22 5.07
C ARG A 432 -5.89 -13.62 4.87
N HIS A 433 -6.14 -14.05 3.63
CA HIS A 433 -6.60 -15.42 3.34
C HIS A 433 -5.58 -16.46 3.84
N LEU A 434 -4.29 -16.25 3.61
CA LEU A 434 -3.27 -17.19 4.12
C LEU A 434 -3.26 -17.25 5.65
N PHE A 435 -3.46 -16.11 6.32
CA PHE A 435 -3.58 -16.08 7.77
C PHE A 435 -4.81 -16.87 8.27
N THR A 436 -5.98 -16.70 7.65
CA THR A 436 -7.21 -17.41 8.10
C THR A 436 -7.08 -18.92 7.98
N TRP A 437 -6.29 -19.42 7.02
CA TRP A 437 -6.08 -20.86 6.83
C TRP A 437 -5.00 -21.44 7.74
N THR A 438 -3.87 -20.73 7.84
CA THR A 438 -2.64 -21.28 8.43
C THR A 438 -2.46 -20.89 9.88
N LYS A 439 -3.07 -19.76 10.30
CA LYS A 439 -2.87 -19.13 11.60
C LYS A 439 -1.40 -18.76 11.84
N GLU A 440 -0.58 -18.68 10.79
CA GLU A 440 0.85 -18.36 10.89
C GLU A 440 1.08 -16.86 11.03
N THR A 441 1.86 -16.46 12.04
CA THR A 441 2.15 -15.06 12.35
C THR A 441 2.85 -14.30 11.23
N VAL A 442 3.56 -15.00 10.33
CA VAL A 442 4.30 -14.38 9.21
C VAL A 442 3.39 -13.58 8.29
N TYR A 443 2.13 -14.02 8.11
CA TYR A 443 1.13 -13.32 7.31
C TYR A 443 0.55 -12.11 8.05
N ALA A 444 0.43 -12.18 9.38
CA ALA A 444 0.08 -11.03 10.20
C ALA A 444 1.22 -9.99 10.27
N ASP A 445 2.47 -10.44 10.30
CA ASP A 445 3.67 -9.58 10.24
C ASP A 445 3.78 -8.86 8.89
N TYR A 446 3.49 -9.55 7.79
CA TYR A 446 3.39 -8.92 6.48
C TYR A 446 2.27 -7.87 6.45
N TYR A 447 1.08 -8.22 6.97
CA TYR A 447 -0.06 -7.31 7.00
C TYR A 447 0.26 -6.03 7.79
N GLU A 448 0.87 -6.16 8.98
CA GLU A 448 1.30 -5.04 9.81
C GLU A 448 2.28 -4.13 9.05
N ARG A 449 3.29 -4.74 8.39
CA ARG A 449 4.29 -4.01 7.61
C ARG A 449 3.68 -3.24 6.45
N ALA A 450 2.90 -3.91 5.61
CA ALA A 450 2.30 -3.32 4.41
C ALA A 450 1.25 -2.27 4.76
N LEU A 451 0.43 -2.48 5.80
CA LEU A 451 -0.52 -1.47 6.29
C LEU A 451 0.22 -0.22 6.80
N THR A 452 1.17 -0.41 7.71
CA THR A 452 1.88 0.69 8.39
C THR A 452 2.67 1.55 7.41
N ASN A 453 3.37 0.91 6.46
CA ASN A 453 4.35 1.59 5.62
C ASN A 453 3.86 1.84 4.20
N GLY A 454 2.99 0.98 3.66
CA GLY A 454 2.51 1.03 2.28
C GLY A 454 1.08 1.58 2.13
N VAL A 455 0.28 1.68 3.20
CA VAL A 455 -1.10 2.18 3.14
C VAL A 455 -1.29 3.49 3.92
N LEU A 456 -0.95 3.53 5.21
CA LEU A 456 -1.26 4.72 6.04
C LEU A 456 -0.62 6.02 5.50
N GLY A 457 0.50 5.91 4.79
CA GLY A 457 1.21 7.05 4.20
C GLY A 457 0.69 7.54 2.85
N ILE A 458 -0.34 6.91 2.25
CA ILE A 458 -0.82 7.26 0.90
C ILE A 458 -1.90 8.35 0.89
N GLN A 459 -2.48 8.68 2.05
CA GLN A 459 -3.40 9.80 2.25
C GLN A 459 -2.60 11.03 2.72
N ARG A 460 -2.87 12.21 2.14
CA ARG A 460 -2.09 13.43 2.44
C ARG A 460 -2.50 14.05 3.77
N GLY A 461 -1.96 13.54 4.88
CA GLY A 461 -2.28 14.05 6.21
C GLY A 461 -3.79 13.97 6.48
N THR A 462 -4.41 15.10 6.79
CA THR A 462 -5.86 15.21 7.07
C THR A 462 -6.62 15.92 5.94
N GLU A 463 -6.14 15.80 4.71
CA GLU A 463 -6.78 16.40 3.53
C GLU A 463 -7.70 15.37 2.85
N PRO A 464 -9.04 15.52 2.94
CA PRO A 464 -9.97 14.56 2.35
C PRO A 464 -9.81 14.49 0.83
N GLY A 465 -9.73 13.27 0.29
CA GLY A 465 -9.68 13.05 -1.16
C GLY A 465 -8.35 13.38 -1.83
N VAL A 466 -7.26 13.54 -1.06
CA VAL A 466 -5.92 13.78 -1.61
C VAL A 466 -5.03 12.58 -1.32
N MET A 467 -4.86 11.73 -2.33
CA MET A 467 -4.16 10.44 -2.26
C MET A 467 -3.14 10.30 -3.40
N ILE A 468 -2.09 9.50 -3.20
CA ILE A 468 -1.12 9.14 -4.25
C ILE A 468 -1.53 7.87 -5.01
N TYR A 469 -0.98 7.72 -6.21
CA TYR A 469 -1.02 6.48 -6.98
C TYR A 469 0.19 5.59 -6.66
N MET A 470 1.39 6.13 -6.90
CA MET A 470 2.68 5.49 -6.64
C MET A 470 3.27 5.97 -5.33
N LEU A 471 3.94 5.08 -4.58
CA LEU A 471 4.76 5.41 -3.41
C LEU A 471 6.26 5.37 -3.80
N PRO A 472 6.89 6.52 -4.07
CA PRO A 472 8.25 6.57 -4.62
C PRO A 472 9.31 5.96 -3.70
N GLN A 473 10.24 5.18 -4.29
CA GLN A 473 11.39 4.59 -3.57
C GLN A 473 12.73 5.24 -3.96
N ARG A 474 12.70 6.18 -4.91
CA ARG A 474 13.89 6.94 -5.35
C ARG A 474 14.50 7.75 -4.23
N ARG A 475 15.83 7.67 -4.15
CA ARG A 475 16.68 8.51 -3.30
C ARG A 475 16.36 10.01 -3.45
N GLY A 476 16.19 10.70 -2.34
CA GLY A 476 15.89 12.13 -2.31
C GLY A 476 14.60 12.56 -3.00
N SER A 477 13.69 11.61 -3.27
CA SER A 477 12.39 11.89 -3.88
C SER A 477 11.33 12.18 -2.83
N SER A 478 10.13 12.51 -3.26
CA SER A 478 8.99 12.87 -2.42
C SER A 478 7.73 12.17 -2.95
N LYS A 479 6.74 11.93 -2.09
CA LYS A 479 5.43 11.38 -2.52
C LYS A 479 4.75 12.28 -3.55
N ALA A 480 5.05 13.58 -3.51
CA ALA A 480 4.57 14.56 -4.49
C ALA A 480 5.28 14.48 -5.87
N ARG A 481 6.35 13.67 -6.01
CA ARG A 481 7.22 13.60 -7.21
C ARG A 481 7.18 12.22 -7.88
N SER A 482 5.98 11.83 -8.28
CA SER A 482 5.69 10.78 -9.28
C SER A 482 4.97 11.39 -10.47
N TYR A 483 4.70 10.60 -11.50
CA TYR A 483 3.91 10.98 -12.67
C TYR A 483 2.55 11.55 -12.26
N HIS A 484 1.90 10.90 -11.29
CA HIS A 484 0.59 11.31 -10.76
C HIS A 484 0.68 12.37 -9.66
N GLY A 485 1.74 12.33 -8.85
CA GLY A 485 1.84 13.11 -7.62
C GLY A 485 0.66 12.86 -6.68
N TRP A 486 0.24 13.91 -5.97
CA TRP A 486 -1.00 13.91 -5.20
C TRP A 486 -2.18 14.17 -6.12
N GLY A 487 -3.19 13.31 -6.06
CA GLY A 487 -4.41 13.52 -6.82
C GLY A 487 -5.33 14.60 -6.21
N THR A 488 -6.54 14.65 -6.75
CA THR A 488 -7.49 15.74 -6.59
C THR A 488 -8.89 15.18 -6.27
N PRO A 489 -9.66 15.78 -5.34
CA PRO A 489 -10.94 15.23 -4.89
C PRO A 489 -12.00 14.98 -5.97
N GLU A 490 -11.93 15.68 -7.12
CA GLU A 490 -12.97 15.61 -8.16
C GLU A 490 -12.46 15.28 -9.57
N ASN A 491 -11.15 15.09 -9.76
CA ASN A 491 -10.55 14.95 -11.10
C ASN A 491 -9.49 13.87 -11.25
N SER A 492 -9.21 13.08 -10.21
CA SER A 492 -8.24 11.98 -10.30
C SER A 492 -8.96 10.66 -10.59
N PHE A 493 -9.66 10.12 -9.59
CA PHE A 493 -10.44 8.88 -9.68
C PHE A 493 -9.68 7.70 -10.30
N TRP A 494 -8.36 7.63 -10.11
CA TRP A 494 -7.56 6.51 -10.58
C TRP A 494 -7.94 5.18 -9.90
N CYS A 495 -7.47 4.04 -10.38
CA CYS A 495 -7.67 2.75 -9.70
C CYS A 495 -7.21 2.81 -8.22
N CYS A 496 -6.10 3.50 -7.94
CA CYS A 496 -5.59 3.73 -6.57
C CYS A 496 -6.51 4.59 -5.71
N TYR A 497 -7.30 5.50 -6.29
CA TYR A 497 -8.33 6.22 -5.54
C TYR A 497 -9.40 5.27 -5.03
N GLY A 498 -9.84 4.33 -5.88
CA GLY A 498 -10.83 3.31 -5.53
C GLY A 498 -10.36 2.39 -4.41
N THR A 499 -9.14 1.85 -4.50
CA THR A 499 -8.59 0.96 -3.46
C THR A 499 -8.22 1.72 -2.18
N ALA A 500 -7.76 2.97 -2.27
CA ALA A 500 -7.48 3.79 -1.09
C ALA A 500 -8.74 4.07 -0.28
N ILE A 501 -9.86 4.49 -0.90
CA ILE A 501 -11.10 4.74 -0.16
C ILE A 501 -11.62 3.48 0.52
N GLU A 502 -11.43 2.31 -0.07
CA GLU A 502 -11.77 1.04 0.57
C GLU A 502 -10.84 0.71 1.74
N SER A 503 -9.53 0.92 1.59
CA SER A 503 -8.52 0.64 2.61
C SER A 503 -8.80 1.42 3.90
N PHE A 504 -9.02 2.74 3.77
CA PHE A 504 -9.29 3.62 4.91
C PHE A 504 -10.69 3.42 5.51
N SER A 505 -11.60 2.75 4.79
CA SER A 505 -12.94 2.41 5.29
C SER A 505 -12.98 1.17 6.17
N LYS A 506 -11.90 0.36 6.18
CA LYS A 506 -11.88 -0.95 6.83
C LYS A 506 -10.68 -1.18 7.75
N LEU A 507 -10.05 -0.12 8.26
CA LEU A 507 -8.83 -0.22 9.09
C LEU A 507 -8.97 -1.06 10.37
N GLY A 508 -10.20 -1.37 10.81
CA GLY A 508 -10.47 -2.29 11.92
C GLY A 508 -10.60 -3.76 11.54
N ASP A 509 -10.64 -4.11 10.24
CA ASP A 509 -11.03 -5.44 9.77
C ASP A 509 -10.00 -6.53 10.12
N SER A 510 -8.72 -6.20 10.17
CA SER A 510 -7.61 -7.16 10.39
C SER A 510 -7.03 -7.07 11.80
N ILE A 511 -7.74 -6.48 12.77
CA ILE A 511 -7.24 -6.43 14.16
C ILE A 511 -7.50 -7.76 14.86
N TYR A 512 -8.69 -8.33 14.64
CA TYR A 512 -9.21 -9.48 15.38
C TYR A 512 -9.76 -10.55 14.43
N PHE A 513 -9.48 -11.82 14.72
CA PHE A 513 -10.05 -12.99 14.03
C PHE A 513 -10.60 -13.97 15.04
N GLU A 514 -11.76 -14.54 14.75
CA GLU A 514 -12.50 -15.47 15.61
C GLU A 514 -12.28 -16.92 15.17
N GLU A 515 -12.16 -17.81 16.13
CA GLU A 515 -12.14 -19.26 15.93
C GLU A 515 -13.37 -19.83 16.62
N GLU A 516 -14.24 -20.49 15.84
CA GLU A 516 -15.42 -21.15 16.38
C GLU A 516 -15.04 -22.43 17.13
N GLY A 517 -15.78 -22.74 18.20
CA GLY A 517 -15.55 -23.94 18.99
C GLY A 517 -16.35 -23.93 20.27
N GLN A 518 -16.28 -25.03 21.04
CA GLN A 518 -16.90 -25.09 22.38
C GLN A 518 -16.31 -24.03 23.32
N VAL A 519 -15.03 -23.74 23.14
CA VAL A 519 -14.31 -22.62 23.75
C VAL A 519 -13.94 -21.68 22.60
N PRO A 520 -14.65 -20.56 22.41
CA PRO A 520 -14.37 -19.66 21.31
C PRO A 520 -12.97 -19.04 21.46
N GLY A 521 -12.26 -18.92 20.34
CA GLY A 521 -10.93 -18.31 20.26
C GLY A 521 -10.97 -16.92 19.63
N LEU A 522 -10.11 -16.01 20.10
CA LEU A 522 -9.90 -14.69 19.51
C LEU A 522 -8.41 -14.44 19.28
N TYR A 523 -8.03 -14.31 18.02
CA TYR A 523 -6.70 -13.94 17.58
C TYR A 523 -6.59 -12.42 17.48
N VAL A 524 -5.74 -11.82 18.31
CA VAL A 524 -5.38 -10.39 18.24
C VAL A 524 -4.08 -10.29 17.45
N ILE A 525 -4.16 -9.86 16.19
CA ILE A 525 -3.02 -9.85 15.28
C ILE A 525 -2.46 -8.45 15.01
N GLN A 526 -3.20 -7.38 15.27
CA GLN A 526 -2.67 -6.02 15.19
C GLN A 526 -2.80 -5.32 16.55
N TYR A 527 -1.74 -4.61 16.94
CA TYR A 527 -1.73 -3.80 18.14
C TYR A 527 -2.12 -2.36 17.79
N ILE A 528 -3.42 -2.14 17.66
CA ILE A 528 -4.04 -0.85 17.34
C ILE A 528 -5.05 -0.54 18.44
N SER A 529 -5.03 0.67 19.00
CA SER A 529 -6.01 1.06 20.04
C SER A 529 -7.43 0.98 19.49
N SER A 530 -8.26 0.12 20.08
CA SER A 530 -9.61 -0.18 19.61
C SER A 530 -10.45 -0.89 20.68
N SER A 531 -11.77 -0.84 20.53
CA SER A 531 -12.71 -1.70 21.27
C SER A 531 -13.34 -2.72 20.33
N LEU A 532 -13.52 -3.95 20.81
CA LEU A 532 -14.23 -5.03 20.14
C LEU A 532 -15.43 -5.48 20.99
N ASP A 533 -16.62 -5.45 20.41
CA ASP A 533 -17.77 -6.20 20.93
C ASP A 533 -17.68 -7.67 20.48
N TRP A 534 -17.06 -8.52 21.31
CA TRP A 534 -16.87 -9.93 20.98
C TRP A 534 -18.05 -10.78 21.45
N LYS A 535 -19.01 -11.00 20.54
CA LYS A 535 -20.25 -11.73 20.82
C LYS A 535 -20.00 -13.18 21.24
N SER A 536 -19.15 -13.91 20.52
CA SER A 536 -18.85 -15.32 20.78
C SER A 536 -18.22 -15.52 22.17
N GLY A 537 -17.34 -14.59 22.58
CA GLY A 537 -16.75 -14.59 23.92
C GLY A 537 -17.62 -13.96 25.02
N GLN A 538 -18.78 -13.37 24.67
CA GLN A 538 -19.67 -12.63 25.59
C GLN A 538 -18.97 -11.51 26.38
N ILE A 539 -17.99 -10.84 25.76
CA ILE A 539 -17.23 -9.75 26.38
C ILE A 539 -17.07 -8.57 25.42
N VAL A 540 -16.92 -7.37 25.98
CA VAL A 540 -16.31 -6.24 25.27
C VAL A 540 -14.83 -6.19 25.65
N LEU A 541 -13.96 -6.19 24.65
CA LEU A 541 -12.51 -6.13 24.79
C LEU A 541 -12.02 -4.73 24.39
N ASN A 542 -11.37 -4.02 25.32
CA ASN A 542 -10.72 -2.75 25.04
C ASN A 542 -9.21 -2.94 24.98
N GLN A 543 -8.62 -2.61 23.84
CA GLN A 543 -7.19 -2.57 23.57
C GLN A 543 -6.71 -1.12 23.58
N LYS A 544 -5.75 -0.81 24.44
CA LYS A 544 -5.05 0.48 24.48
C LYS A 544 -3.58 0.27 24.22
N VAL A 545 -3.04 0.97 23.24
CA VAL A 545 -1.62 0.95 22.86
C VAL A 545 -1.01 2.29 23.24
N ASP A 546 0.07 2.25 24.03
CA ASP A 546 0.80 3.46 24.39
C ASP A 546 1.56 4.03 23.19
N PRO A 547 1.70 5.36 23.07
CA PRO A 547 2.49 5.95 21.98
C PRO A 547 3.94 5.45 21.99
N VAL A 548 4.39 4.93 20.85
CA VAL A 548 5.79 4.54 20.66
C VAL A 548 6.65 5.78 20.48
N VAL A 549 7.75 5.87 21.23
CA VAL A 549 8.72 6.97 21.15
C VAL A 549 10.14 6.43 21.05
N SER A 550 11.04 7.12 20.35
CA SER A 550 12.39 6.63 20.08
C SER A 550 13.25 6.45 21.33
N SER A 551 12.97 7.20 22.41
CA SER A 551 13.69 7.13 23.68
C SER A 551 13.26 5.99 24.60
N ASP A 552 12.13 5.33 24.32
CA ASP A 552 11.58 4.23 25.13
C ASP A 552 11.36 3.00 24.23
N PRO A 553 12.27 2.02 24.24
CA PRO A 553 12.31 0.93 23.27
C PRO A 553 11.28 -0.18 23.55
N TYR A 554 10.05 0.19 23.91
CA TYR A 554 8.97 -0.74 24.17
C TYR A 554 7.65 -0.31 23.51
N LEU A 555 6.98 -1.27 22.87
CA LEU A 555 5.55 -1.20 22.58
C LEU A 555 4.80 -1.75 23.80
N ARG A 556 3.85 -0.99 24.34
CA ARG A 556 3.02 -1.43 25.46
C ARG A 556 1.55 -1.46 25.06
N VAL A 557 0.91 -2.57 25.39
CA VAL A 557 -0.50 -2.84 25.11
C VAL A 557 -1.19 -3.21 26.41
N THR A 558 -2.33 -2.61 26.68
CA THR A 558 -3.21 -2.95 27.79
C THR A 558 -4.54 -3.42 27.22
N LEU A 559 -4.96 -4.61 27.63
CA LEU A 559 -6.24 -5.22 27.31
C LEU A 559 -7.09 -5.26 28.58
N THR A 560 -8.32 -4.78 28.49
CA THR A 560 -9.31 -4.79 29.58
C THR A 560 -10.61 -5.40 29.07
N PHE A 561 -11.35 -6.06 29.96
CA PHE A 561 -12.45 -6.93 29.60
C PHE A 561 -13.71 -6.51 30.35
N TYR A 562 -14.85 -6.50 29.65
CA TYR A 562 -16.14 -6.16 30.23
C TYR A 562 -17.15 -7.26 29.86
N PRO A 563 -17.46 -8.19 30.78
CA PRO A 563 -18.45 -9.23 30.54
C PRO A 563 -19.83 -8.66 30.23
N LYS A 564 -20.54 -9.25 29.27
CA LYS A 564 -21.97 -9.01 29.04
C LYS A 564 -22.79 -9.80 30.06
N GLU A 565 -24.00 -9.35 30.42
CA GLU A 565 -24.82 -9.96 31.47
C GLU A 565 -24.90 -11.49 31.38
N GLY A 566 -24.44 -12.18 32.43
CA GLY A 566 -24.18 -13.63 32.45
C GLY A 566 -22.70 -13.91 32.81
N ALA A 567 -22.42 -15.01 33.50
CA ALA A 567 -21.03 -15.39 33.77
C ALA A 567 -20.36 -15.75 32.44
N GLY A 568 -19.38 -14.95 32.00
CA GLY A 568 -18.73 -15.10 30.69
C GLY A 568 -18.32 -16.55 30.41
N GLN A 569 -18.70 -17.04 29.23
CA GLN A 569 -18.23 -18.34 28.73
C GLN A 569 -16.69 -18.37 28.75
N SER A 570 -16.12 -19.54 29.04
CA SER A 570 -14.67 -19.70 28.93
C SER A 570 -14.25 -19.48 27.48
N SER A 571 -13.24 -18.65 27.25
CA SER A 571 -12.75 -18.33 25.92
C SER A 571 -11.23 -18.18 25.89
N THR A 572 -10.63 -18.29 24.71
CA THR A 572 -9.18 -18.25 24.52
C THR A 572 -8.77 -16.99 23.77
N LEU A 573 -7.81 -16.24 24.30
CA LEU A 573 -7.14 -15.17 23.56
C LEU A 573 -5.80 -15.64 23.04
N TYR A 574 -5.51 -15.34 21.77
CA TYR A 574 -4.23 -15.54 21.13
C TYR A 574 -3.62 -14.18 20.78
N LEU A 575 -2.56 -13.78 21.48
CA LEU A 575 -1.85 -12.53 21.22
C LEU A 575 -0.61 -12.80 20.36
N ARG A 576 -0.50 -12.15 19.20
CA ARG A 576 0.65 -12.33 18.30
C ARG A 576 1.94 -11.84 18.94
N MET A 577 2.96 -12.68 19.02
CA MET A 577 4.33 -12.25 19.30
C MET A 577 5.03 -11.88 17.97
N PRO A 578 5.19 -10.60 17.61
CA PRO A 578 5.67 -10.19 16.29
C PRO A 578 7.11 -10.62 16.02
N ILE A 579 7.47 -10.94 14.78
CA ILE A 579 8.86 -11.36 14.46
C ILE A 579 9.91 -10.26 14.73
N TRP A 580 9.52 -8.99 14.76
CA TRP A 580 10.44 -7.89 15.04
C TRP A 580 10.76 -7.70 16.53
N THR A 581 10.02 -8.35 17.44
CA THR A 581 10.27 -8.26 18.88
C THR A 581 11.40 -9.19 19.32
N ALA A 582 12.00 -8.92 20.48
CA ALA A 582 12.94 -9.83 21.13
C ALA A 582 12.31 -10.47 22.36
N SER A 583 12.69 -11.72 22.68
CA SER A 583 12.28 -12.37 23.93
C SER A 583 12.87 -11.67 25.16
N ASP A 584 14.10 -11.18 25.03
CA ASP A 584 14.77 -10.43 26.08
C ASP A 584 14.14 -9.04 26.26
N GLY A 585 13.57 -8.83 27.45
CA GLY A 585 12.81 -7.64 27.83
C GLY A 585 11.32 -7.71 27.54
N ALA A 586 10.83 -8.76 26.86
CA ALA A 586 9.40 -8.97 26.67
C ALA A 586 8.74 -9.45 27.96
N LYS A 587 7.57 -8.89 28.26
CA LYS A 587 6.80 -9.22 29.47
C LYS A 587 5.32 -9.21 29.15
N ALA A 588 4.58 -10.18 29.68
CA ALA A 588 3.14 -10.09 29.79
C ALA A 588 2.71 -10.36 31.22
N THR A 589 1.71 -9.61 31.69
CA THR A 589 1.10 -9.87 32.99
C THR A 589 -0.42 -9.90 32.89
N LEU A 590 -1.04 -10.82 33.62
CA LEU A 590 -2.48 -10.88 33.83
C LEU A 590 -2.73 -10.60 35.31
N ASN A 591 -3.46 -9.53 35.64
CA ASN A 591 -3.74 -9.12 37.02
C ASN A 591 -2.47 -9.02 37.89
N ALA A 592 -1.41 -8.46 37.30
CA ALA A 592 -0.06 -8.34 37.85
C ALA A 592 0.75 -9.65 38.03
N GLU A 593 0.22 -10.80 37.63
CA GLU A 593 0.95 -12.07 37.59
C GLU A 593 1.66 -12.25 36.23
N ASN A 594 2.93 -12.64 36.25
CA ASN A 594 3.70 -12.84 35.02
C ASN A 594 3.23 -14.07 34.24
N LEU A 595 3.12 -13.93 32.92
CA LEU A 595 2.81 -15.04 32.00
C LEU A 595 4.07 -15.55 31.32
N PHE A 596 4.08 -16.84 30.99
CA PHE A 596 5.11 -17.43 30.13
C PHE A 596 4.91 -16.97 28.68
N LEU A 597 5.94 -16.38 28.09
CA LEU A 597 5.89 -15.89 26.71
C LEU A 597 6.48 -16.91 25.73
N PRO A 598 5.78 -17.21 24.62
CA PRO A 598 6.38 -17.99 23.55
C PRO A 598 7.41 -17.15 22.77
N ALA A 599 8.21 -17.83 21.94
CA ALA A 599 9.18 -17.15 21.09
C ALA A 599 8.48 -16.23 20.06
N PRO A 600 9.13 -15.12 19.64
CA PRO A 600 8.67 -14.31 18.51
C PRO A 600 8.31 -15.18 17.28
N GLY A 601 7.26 -14.80 16.56
CA GLY A 601 6.68 -15.60 15.48
C GLY A 601 5.61 -16.61 15.93
N ASN A 602 5.15 -16.56 17.18
CA ASN A 602 4.10 -17.45 17.72
C ASN A 602 2.98 -16.65 18.41
N PHE A 603 1.99 -17.33 18.96
CA PHE A 603 0.90 -16.73 19.74
C PHE A 603 1.01 -17.06 21.22
N LEU A 604 0.91 -16.04 22.08
CA LEU A 604 0.63 -16.21 23.51
C LEU A 604 -0.86 -16.58 23.67
N SER A 605 -1.13 -17.80 24.14
CA SER A 605 -2.48 -18.31 24.35
C SER A 605 -2.90 -18.22 25.81
N ILE A 606 -4.09 -17.69 26.09
CA ILE A 606 -4.64 -17.54 27.43
C ILE A 606 -6.11 -17.94 27.41
N THR A 607 -6.46 -19.03 28.09
CA THR A 607 -7.85 -19.51 28.22
C THR A 607 -8.40 -19.18 29.61
N ARG A 608 -9.53 -18.46 29.67
CA ARG A 608 -10.16 -18.08 30.94
C ARG A 608 -11.64 -17.77 30.77
N LYS A 609 -12.36 -17.75 31.89
CA LYS A 609 -13.58 -16.96 32.05
C LYS A 609 -13.19 -15.53 32.42
N TRP A 610 -13.27 -14.63 31.45
CA TRP A 610 -12.88 -13.23 31.64
C TRP A 610 -13.87 -12.50 32.56
N ILE A 611 -13.37 -11.72 33.50
CA ILE A 611 -14.16 -10.89 34.43
C ILE A 611 -13.83 -9.40 34.27
N GLY A 612 -14.71 -8.52 34.77
CA GLY A 612 -14.60 -7.06 34.61
C GLY A 612 -13.29 -6.44 35.15
N ASP A 613 -12.67 -7.07 36.13
CA ASP A 613 -11.41 -6.61 36.74
C ASP A 613 -10.16 -7.21 36.07
N ASP A 614 -10.32 -8.08 35.07
CA ASP A 614 -9.19 -8.66 34.37
C ASP A 614 -8.44 -7.56 33.58
N LYS A 615 -7.13 -7.51 33.77
CA LYS A 615 -6.22 -6.63 33.05
C LYS A 615 -5.04 -7.42 32.56
N LEU A 616 -4.90 -7.50 31.24
CA LEU A 616 -3.78 -8.11 30.56
C LEU A 616 -2.89 -7.02 29.98
N THR A 617 -1.62 -7.01 30.37
CA THR A 617 -0.62 -6.07 29.82
C THR A 617 0.43 -6.84 29.06
N LEU A 618 0.88 -6.27 27.94
CA LEU A 618 1.95 -6.79 27.11
C LEU A 618 2.96 -5.68 26.87
N GLN A 619 4.23 -5.97 27.11
CA GLN A 619 5.36 -5.10 26.81
C GLN A 619 6.30 -5.85 25.86
N LEU A 620 6.49 -5.30 24.66
CA LEU A 620 7.30 -5.88 23.60
C LEU A 620 8.49 -4.97 23.28
N PRO A 621 9.74 -5.46 23.40
CA PRO A 621 10.92 -4.72 22.96
C PRO A 621 10.84 -4.37 21.48
N ILE A 622 10.99 -3.09 21.16
CA ILE A 622 11.09 -2.59 19.79
C ILE A 622 12.54 -2.16 19.51
N ARG A 623 13.15 -2.78 18.50
CA ARG A 623 14.58 -2.59 18.20
C ARG A 623 14.78 -2.02 16.80
N LEU A 624 15.87 -1.29 16.63
CA LEU A 624 16.37 -0.90 15.32
C LEU A 624 16.95 -2.13 14.61
N ARG A 625 16.68 -2.27 13.31
CA ARG A 625 17.24 -3.30 12.45
C ARG A 625 17.47 -2.74 11.06
N THR A 626 18.37 -3.36 10.31
CA THR A 626 18.53 -3.12 8.88
C THR A 626 17.96 -4.28 8.07
N GLU A 627 17.54 -3.99 6.86
CA GLU A 627 17.03 -4.98 5.90
C GLU A 627 17.66 -4.72 4.54
N ALA A 628 18.40 -5.70 4.02
CA ALA A 628 19.01 -5.58 2.70
C ALA A 628 17.94 -5.48 1.60
N ILE A 629 18.22 -4.69 0.57
CA ILE A 629 17.40 -4.71 -0.63
C ILE A 629 17.39 -6.12 -1.22
N LYS A 630 16.25 -6.55 -1.78
CA LYS A 630 16.13 -7.86 -2.44
C LYS A 630 16.81 -7.79 -3.80
N ASP A 631 18.13 -7.85 -3.78
CA ASP A 631 19.00 -7.88 -4.94
C ASP A 631 20.16 -8.84 -4.69
N ASP A 632 20.38 -9.78 -5.61
CA ASP A 632 21.39 -10.83 -5.44
C ASP A 632 22.77 -10.47 -6.01
N ARG A 633 22.95 -9.24 -6.51
CA ARG A 633 24.24 -8.77 -7.05
C ARG A 633 25.08 -8.14 -5.95
N ASP A 634 26.31 -8.62 -5.80
CA ASP A 634 27.26 -8.17 -4.75
C ASP A 634 27.44 -6.65 -4.67
N LYS A 635 27.42 -5.95 -5.82
CA LYS A 635 27.55 -4.47 -5.87
C LYS A 635 26.43 -3.72 -5.12
N TYR A 636 25.32 -4.38 -4.79
CA TYR A 636 24.19 -3.81 -4.06
C TYR A 636 24.04 -4.39 -2.65
N ALA A 637 24.95 -5.24 -2.18
CA ALA A 637 24.89 -5.88 -0.86
C ALA A 637 24.86 -4.87 0.32
N ASN A 638 25.41 -3.67 0.10
CA ASN A 638 25.43 -2.59 1.10
C ASN A 638 24.16 -1.73 1.10
N ILE A 639 23.23 -1.96 0.16
CA ILE A 639 21.97 -1.20 0.09
C ILE A 639 20.98 -1.77 1.11
N GLN A 640 20.68 -1.01 2.15
CA GLN A 640 19.82 -1.46 3.25
C GLN A 640 18.80 -0.39 3.65
N ALA A 641 17.59 -0.83 3.99
CA ALA A 641 16.59 -0.03 4.68
C ALA A 641 16.79 -0.13 6.20
N ILE A 642 16.27 0.86 6.94
CA ILE A 642 16.33 0.89 8.41
C ILE A 642 14.91 0.82 8.95
N LEU A 643 14.65 -0.08 9.90
CA LEU A 643 13.36 -0.24 10.54
C LEU A 643 13.48 -0.14 12.06
N TYR A 644 12.44 0.34 12.70
CA TYR A 644 12.24 0.32 14.15
C TYR A 644 10.95 -0.46 14.44
N GLY A 645 11.08 -1.72 14.84
CA GLY A 645 9.94 -2.65 14.89
C GLY A 645 9.20 -2.75 13.56
N PRO A 646 7.89 -2.40 13.50
CA PRO A 646 7.12 -2.41 12.26
C PRO A 646 7.30 -1.13 11.41
N TYR A 647 7.92 -0.09 11.94
CA TYR A 647 8.04 1.21 11.26
C TYR A 647 9.28 1.27 10.36
N LEU A 648 9.08 1.51 9.07
CA LEU A 648 10.14 1.83 8.13
C LEU A 648 10.60 3.28 8.34
N LEU A 649 11.87 3.46 8.67
CA LEU A 649 12.47 4.77 8.86
C LEU A 649 13.13 5.23 7.55
N VAL A 650 12.87 6.49 7.19
CA VAL A 650 13.42 7.14 6.00
C VAL A 650 14.20 8.38 6.40
N GLY A 651 15.27 8.69 5.67
CA GLY A 651 16.11 9.86 5.95
C GLY A 651 15.59 11.09 5.21
N LEU A 652 15.38 12.20 5.92
CA LEU A 652 15.08 13.49 5.32
C LEU A 652 16.31 14.02 4.58
N THR A 653 16.29 13.96 3.26
CA THR A 653 17.46 14.23 2.40
C THR A 653 17.03 14.43 0.96
N SER A 654 17.77 15.24 0.21
CA SER A 654 17.56 15.46 -1.23
C SER A 654 18.45 14.57 -2.11
N GLY A 655 19.15 13.58 -1.53
CA GLY A 655 19.91 12.60 -2.31
C GLY A 655 21.10 11.95 -1.60
N ASP A 656 21.61 12.55 -0.52
CA ASP A 656 22.64 11.90 0.32
C ASP A 656 22.07 10.62 0.94
N TRP A 657 22.87 9.56 0.93
CA TRP A 657 22.44 8.21 1.32
C TRP A 657 23.57 7.31 1.86
N ASN A 658 24.81 7.81 1.93
CA ASN A 658 25.94 7.04 2.46
C ASN A 658 25.98 7.12 3.99
N ILE A 659 25.96 5.97 4.63
CA ILE A 659 26.11 5.80 6.07
C ILE A 659 27.41 5.04 6.34
N LYS A 660 28.20 5.56 7.29
CA LYS A 660 29.37 4.86 7.81
C LYS A 660 28.97 4.18 9.11
N SER A 661 28.74 2.88 9.05
CA SER A 661 28.46 2.10 10.25
C SER A 661 29.75 1.90 11.07
N GLY A 662 29.60 1.74 12.38
CA GLY A 662 30.71 1.35 13.26
C GLY A 662 30.75 -0.17 13.42
N ALA A 663 31.77 -0.67 14.12
CA ALA A 663 32.01 -2.11 14.29
C ALA A 663 30.87 -2.91 15.00
N ASN A 664 29.90 -2.26 15.67
CA ASN A 664 28.82 -2.90 16.45
C ASN A 664 27.43 -2.24 16.31
N ALA A 665 26.38 -3.05 16.58
CA ALA A 665 25.01 -2.79 17.11
C ALA A 665 24.19 -1.51 16.78
N LEU A 666 24.39 -0.84 15.64
CA LEU A 666 23.65 0.39 15.27
C LEU A 666 23.95 1.61 16.17
N ASP A 667 25.11 1.66 16.85
CA ASP A 667 25.58 2.80 17.68
C ASP A 667 25.73 4.14 16.91
N TRP A 668 25.58 4.08 15.60
CA TRP A 668 25.53 5.23 14.70
C TRP A 668 24.13 5.84 14.56
N ILE A 669 23.11 5.23 15.18
CA ILE A 669 21.75 5.77 15.29
C ILE A 669 21.46 6.13 16.76
N SER A 670 21.02 7.36 17.02
CA SER A 670 20.61 7.81 18.35
C SER A 670 19.20 8.38 18.35
N PRO A 671 18.36 8.14 19.39
CA PRO A 671 17.02 8.68 19.44
C PRO A 671 17.00 10.22 19.54
N ILE A 672 16.00 10.85 18.93
CA ILE A 672 15.71 12.27 19.11
C ILE A 672 14.67 12.41 20.24
N PRO A 673 15.01 13.05 21.38
CA PRO A 673 14.06 13.28 22.46
C PRO A 673 12.86 14.13 22.00
N VAL A 674 11.65 13.73 22.37
CA VAL A 674 10.40 14.48 22.06
C VAL A 674 10.48 15.94 22.54
N ALA A 675 11.18 16.19 23.65
CA ALA A 675 11.39 17.53 24.19
C ALA A 675 12.09 18.50 23.22
N TYR A 676 12.86 18.00 22.24
CA TYR A 676 13.51 18.87 21.25
C TYR A 676 12.52 19.67 20.40
N ASN A 677 11.26 19.21 20.26
CA ASN A 677 10.21 19.97 19.59
C ASN A 677 9.88 21.30 20.30
N ASN A 678 10.19 21.42 21.61
CA ASN A 678 10.03 22.68 22.35
C ASN A 678 11.10 23.72 21.99
N ASP A 679 12.19 23.31 21.34
CA ASP A 679 13.32 24.16 20.97
C ASP A 679 13.33 24.50 19.47
N LEU A 680 12.34 24.03 18.71
CA LEU A 680 12.23 24.31 17.27
C LEU A 680 11.61 25.69 17.03
N VAL A 681 12.30 26.49 16.22
CA VAL A 681 11.93 27.86 15.90
C VAL A 681 12.05 28.16 14.41
N SER A 682 11.28 29.15 13.97
CA SER A 682 11.39 29.77 12.65
C SER A 682 11.43 31.29 12.77
N PHE A 683 12.29 31.93 11.99
CA PHE A 683 12.51 33.39 12.00
C PHE A 683 11.92 34.00 10.74
N SER A 684 11.01 34.97 10.88
CA SER A 684 10.29 35.56 9.75
C SER A 684 10.32 37.08 9.74
N GLN A 685 10.15 37.68 8.56
CA GLN A 685 10.08 39.13 8.36
C GLN A 685 8.93 39.45 7.39
N PRO A 686 8.02 40.37 7.73
CA PRO A 686 7.03 40.88 6.79
C PRO A 686 7.70 41.85 5.79
N SER A 687 7.36 41.72 4.51
CA SER A 687 7.79 42.64 3.44
C SER A 687 6.69 42.76 2.37
N GLY A 688 6.09 43.95 2.28
CA GLY A 688 4.87 44.15 1.48
C GLY A 688 3.73 43.23 1.95
N ASP A 689 3.04 42.60 1.01
CA ASP A 689 1.93 41.65 1.28
C ASP A 689 2.40 40.21 1.54
N SER A 690 3.71 39.99 1.71
CA SER A 690 4.28 38.65 1.89
C SER A 690 5.13 38.57 3.15
N THR A 691 5.10 37.39 3.76
CA THR A 691 6.02 37.03 4.86
C THR A 691 7.14 36.19 4.29
N PHE A 692 8.38 36.54 4.65
CA PHE A 692 9.57 35.79 4.32
C PHE A 692 10.12 35.11 5.56
N VAL A 693 10.71 33.93 5.42
CA VAL A 693 11.29 33.13 6.50
C VAL A 693 12.77 32.86 6.21
N LEU A 694 13.56 32.79 7.27
CA LEU A 694 14.96 32.40 7.22
C LEU A 694 15.04 30.93 6.82
N THR A 695 15.72 30.62 5.72
CA THR A 695 15.73 29.29 5.10
C THR A 695 17.15 28.85 4.78
N LYS A 696 17.48 27.61 5.14
CA LYS A 696 18.68 26.91 4.66
C LYS A 696 18.59 26.68 3.15
N SER A 697 19.59 27.17 2.42
CA SER A 697 19.80 26.89 0.99
C SER A 697 21.22 26.34 0.79
N ASN A 698 21.36 25.01 0.67
CA ASN A 698 22.65 24.31 0.64
C ASN A 698 23.50 24.64 1.87
N GLN A 699 24.70 25.19 1.68
CA GLN A 699 25.60 25.63 2.75
C GLN A 699 25.40 27.11 3.13
N SER A 700 24.38 27.79 2.61
CA SER A 700 24.08 29.21 2.84
C SER A 700 22.69 29.40 3.44
N VAL A 701 22.39 30.62 3.88
CA VAL A 701 21.07 30.98 4.40
C VAL A 701 20.51 32.19 3.65
N LYS A 702 19.22 32.12 3.33
CA LYS A 702 18.47 33.12 2.56
C LYS A 702 17.14 33.44 3.22
N MET A 703 16.49 34.51 2.79
CA MET A 703 15.08 34.76 3.09
C MET A 703 14.21 34.29 1.92
N GLU A 704 13.31 33.35 2.18
CA GLU A 704 12.40 32.79 1.18
C GLU A 704 10.94 32.99 1.59
N LYS A 705 10.00 32.88 0.64
CA LYS A 705 8.57 33.05 0.93
C LYS A 705 8.11 32.01 1.96
N PHE A 706 7.27 32.43 2.91
CA PHE A 706 6.74 31.56 3.96
C PHE A 706 6.11 30.28 3.34
N PRO A 707 6.60 29.07 3.69
CA PRO A 707 6.24 27.85 3.00
C PRO A 707 4.95 27.22 3.54
N LYS A 708 4.38 26.30 2.76
CA LYS A 708 3.37 25.36 3.26
C LYS A 708 4.04 24.34 4.19
N LEU A 709 3.33 23.94 5.24
CA LEU A 709 3.79 22.88 6.15
C LEU A 709 3.86 21.53 5.41
N GLY A 710 4.74 20.64 5.86
CA GLY A 710 4.90 19.32 5.24
C GLY A 710 5.69 19.34 3.94
N THR A 711 6.57 20.33 3.74
CA THR A 711 7.37 20.52 2.52
C THR A 711 8.86 20.65 2.85
N ASP A 712 9.74 20.39 1.88
CA ASP A 712 11.19 20.67 1.98
C ASP A 712 11.47 22.10 2.48
N ALA A 713 10.69 23.08 2.00
CA ALA A 713 10.86 24.47 2.39
C ALA A 713 10.50 24.70 3.86
N SER A 714 9.48 24.04 4.41
CA SER A 714 9.17 24.11 5.85
C SER A 714 10.27 23.47 6.71
N VAL A 715 10.86 22.37 6.23
CA VAL A 715 11.99 21.70 6.87
C VAL A 715 13.21 22.63 6.90
N HIS A 716 13.55 23.22 5.75
CA HIS A 716 14.69 24.13 5.62
C HIS A 716 14.52 25.47 6.37
N ALA A 717 13.29 25.86 6.65
CA ALA A 717 12.94 27.07 7.40
C ALA A 717 12.84 26.83 8.93
N THR A 718 13.13 25.62 9.38
CA THR A 718 13.06 25.24 10.80
C THR A 718 14.46 25.03 11.37
N PHE A 719 14.72 25.62 12.53
CA PHE A 719 15.99 25.51 13.25
C PHE A 719 15.73 25.07 14.69
N ARG A 720 16.61 24.24 15.23
CA ARG A 720 16.67 23.95 16.66
C ARG A 720 17.53 25.00 17.35
N LEU A 721 16.98 25.61 18.39
CA LEU A 721 17.65 26.59 19.24
C LEU A 721 18.38 25.88 20.37
N ILE A 722 19.70 25.75 20.27
CA ILE A 722 20.53 25.16 21.32
C ILE A 722 20.94 26.27 22.29
N VAL A 723 20.47 26.18 23.53
CA VAL A 723 20.74 27.17 24.59
C VAL A 723 21.49 26.50 25.73
N ASN A 724 22.56 27.13 26.22
CA ASN A 724 23.18 26.72 27.48
C ASN A 724 22.21 27.04 28.62
N ASN A 725 21.60 26.02 29.24
CA ASN A 725 20.67 26.14 30.39
C ASN A 725 19.42 27.01 30.11
N ALA A 726 18.54 26.59 29.22
CA ALA A 726 17.18 27.14 29.12
C ALA A 726 16.12 26.04 28.95
N SER A 727 14.91 26.31 29.43
CA SER A 727 13.78 25.38 29.45
C SER A 727 12.71 25.66 28.38
N SER A 728 12.84 26.74 27.60
CA SER A 728 11.96 27.06 26.47
C SER A 728 12.53 28.15 25.55
N PHE A 729 12.10 28.21 24.27
CA PHE A 729 12.53 29.24 23.32
C PHE A 729 12.16 30.67 23.72
N ARG A 730 11.06 30.90 24.47
CA ARG A 730 10.69 32.23 24.99
C ARG A 730 11.64 32.72 26.08
N SER A 731 12.22 31.79 26.85
CA SER A 731 13.22 32.09 27.88
C SER A 731 14.65 32.29 27.32
N ALA A 732 14.81 32.20 26.00
CA ALA A 732 16.11 32.34 25.34
C ALA A 732 16.52 33.80 25.08
N ILE A 733 15.58 34.76 25.13
CA ILE A 733 15.91 36.18 24.99
C ILE A 733 16.86 36.60 26.13
N GLY A 734 17.96 37.24 25.76
CA GLY A 734 19.06 37.61 26.66
C GLY A 734 20.18 36.57 26.77
N LYS A 735 20.00 35.36 26.22
CA LYS A 735 20.96 34.25 26.31
C LYS A 735 21.76 34.07 25.03
N SER A 736 22.89 33.36 25.15
CA SER A 736 23.67 32.86 24.02
C SER A 736 23.03 31.59 23.47
N VAL A 737 22.87 31.56 22.15
CA VAL A 737 22.18 30.51 21.40
C VAL A 737 23.01 30.06 20.20
N VAL A 738 22.81 28.80 19.80
CA VAL A 738 23.32 28.23 18.55
C VAL A 738 22.13 27.74 17.74
N LEU A 739 22.14 28.01 16.44
CA LEU A 739 21.07 27.59 15.52
C LEU A 739 21.54 26.37 14.72
N GLU A 740 20.87 25.24 14.91
CA GLU A 740 21.08 24.01 14.14
C GLU A 740 19.92 23.84 13.14
N PRO A 741 20.15 23.69 11.83
CA PRO A 741 19.08 23.40 10.87
C PRO A 741 18.43 22.05 11.18
N PHE A 742 17.09 21.99 11.13
CA PHE A 742 16.31 20.81 11.51
C PHE A 742 16.77 19.51 10.83
N ASP A 743 17.08 19.56 9.54
CA ASP A 743 17.45 18.41 8.70
C ASP A 743 18.96 18.09 8.69
N LEU A 744 19.78 18.87 9.39
CA LEU A 744 21.24 18.72 9.45
C LEU A 744 21.75 18.61 10.90
N PRO A 745 21.34 17.57 11.65
CA PRO A 745 21.78 17.41 13.04
C PRO A 745 23.31 17.36 13.13
N GLY A 746 23.89 18.14 14.04
CA GLY A 746 25.34 18.30 14.18
C GLY A 746 25.97 19.37 13.27
N MET A 747 25.20 20.09 12.45
CA MET A 747 25.67 21.28 11.73
C MET A 747 25.02 22.54 12.26
N VAL A 748 25.74 23.66 12.29
CA VAL A 748 25.27 24.91 12.90
C VAL A 748 25.44 26.09 11.96
N LEU A 749 24.58 27.09 12.14
CA LEU A 749 24.72 28.40 11.51
C LEU A 749 25.98 29.09 12.02
N VAL A 750 26.82 29.57 11.10
CA VAL A 750 28.07 30.29 11.43
C VAL A 750 28.18 31.60 10.65
N GLN A 751 28.71 32.62 11.30
CA GLN A 751 29.09 33.88 10.67
C GLN A 751 30.52 33.80 10.07
N ARG A 752 30.77 34.51 8.96
CA ARG A 752 32.06 34.52 8.24
C ARG A 752 32.82 35.86 8.33
N GLY A 753 32.34 36.76 9.17
CA GLY A 753 32.81 38.13 9.35
C GLY A 753 31.82 39.17 8.82
N LYS A 754 32.09 40.43 9.16
CA LYS A 754 31.32 41.60 8.74
C LYS A 754 31.04 41.62 7.23
N ASP A 755 29.78 41.87 6.90
CA ASP A 755 29.20 41.94 5.56
C ASP A 755 29.33 40.68 4.70
N LYS A 756 29.74 39.53 5.29
CA LYS A 756 29.75 38.23 4.62
C LYS A 756 28.49 37.43 4.93
N SER A 757 28.07 36.65 3.94
CA SER A 757 26.91 35.76 4.06
C SER A 757 27.13 34.70 5.13
N LEU A 758 26.05 34.35 5.83
CA LEU A 758 26.04 33.25 6.78
C LEU A 758 26.16 31.91 6.07
N SER A 759 26.70 30.93 6.77
CA SER A 759 26.84 29.57 6.24
C SER A 759 26.54 28.50 7.28
N ILE A 760 26.48 27.25 6.84
CA ILE A 760 26.28 26.09 7.73
C ILE A 760 27.54 25.22 7.72
N SER A 761 27.96 24.78 8.91
CA SER A 761 29.20 24.00 9.09
C SER A 761 29.07 23.01 10.26
N SER A 762 29.80 21.89 10.20
CA SER A 762 29.83 20.85 11.22
C SER A 762 30.68 21.22 12.45
N SER A 763 31.52 22.27 12.40
CA SER A 763 32.45 22.59 13.50
C SER A 763 33.24 23.90 13.34
N GLY A 764 32.70 24.95 12.72
CA GLY A 764 33.39 26.25 12.65
C GLY A 764 33.55 26.88 14.05
N SER A 765 34.75 27.40 14.38
CA SER A 765 35.20 27.98 15.68
C SER A 765 34.06 28.31 16.64
N ARG A 766 34.06 27.76 17.86
CA ARG A 766 32.96 27.91 18.85
C ARG A 766 32.35 29.31 18.89
N ASP A 767 33.16 30.36 18.74
CA ASP A 767 32.69 31.75 18.83
C ASP A 767 31.88 32.24 17.61
N ALA A 768 32.06 31.65 16.42
CA ALA A 768 31.41 32.06 15.18
C ALA A 768 29.99 31.46 15.00
N SER A 769 29.65 30.41 15.76
CA SER A 769 28.31 29.82 15.78
C SER A 769 27.41 30.37 16.90
N ILE A 770 27.97 31.13 17.83
CA ILE A 770 27.25 31.66 18.99
C ILE A 770 26.66 33.03 18.66
N PHE A 771 25.35 33.14 18.84
CA PHE A 771 24.61 34.40 18.75
C PHE A 771 24.00 34.75 20.10
N LYS A 772 23.99 36.01 20.49
CA LYS A 772 23.19 36.50 21.61
C LYS A 772 21.82 36.88 21.08
N LEU A 773 20.78 36.22 21.58
CA LEU A 773 19.40 36.55 21.22
C LEU A 773 18.97 37.76 22.05
N VAL A 774 18.57 38.85 21.41
CA VAL A 774 18.12 40.09 22.08
C VAL A 774 16.75 40.51 21.56
N SER A 775 16.06 41.39 22.28
CA SER A 775 14.85 42.04 21.77
C SER A 775 15.14 42.75 20.44
N GLY A 776 14.17 42.74 19.53
CA GLY A 776 14.36 43.26 18.18
C GLY A 776 14.82 44.72 18.17
N LEU A 777 15.77 45.02 17.30
CA LEU A 777 16.32 46.37 17.15
C LEU A 777 15.32 47.38 16.58
N ASP A 778 14.23 46.90 15.98
CA ASP A 778 13.13 47.73 15.48
C ASP A 778 12.18 48.24 16.58
N GLY A 779 12.35 47.76 17.82
CA GLY A 779 11.53 48.18 18.96
C GLY A 779 10.09 47.66 18.93
N GLN A 780 9.78 46.73 18.03
CA GLN A 780 8.46 46.12 17.95
C GLN A 780 8.33 44.97 18.96
N ASP A 781 7.18 44.86 19.62
CA ASP A 781 6.95 43.77 20.55
C ASP A 781 6.91 42.41 19.82
N GLY A 782 7.63 41.42 20.36
CA GLY A 782 7.68 40.07 19.82
C GLY A 782 8.69 39.85 18.68
N THR A 783 9.49 40.85 18.31
CA THR A 783 10.64 40.68 17.42
C THR A 783 11.92 40.40 18.21
N VAL A 784 12.86 39.71 17.56
CA VAL A 784 14.18 39.37 18.11
C VAL A 784 15.28 39.68 17.11
N SER A 785 16.48 39.94 17.62
CA SER A 785 17.69 40.10 16.81
C SER A 785 18.79 39.16 17.29
N LEU A 786 19.60 38.67 16.35
CA LEU A 786 20.70 37.72 16.60
C LEU A 786 22.04 38.46 16.50
N GLU A 787 22.61 38.86 17.63
CA GLU A 787 23.93 39.51 17.70
C GLU A 787 25.05 38.46 17.68
N SER A 788 26.12 38.65 16.92
CA SER A 788 27.27 37.73 16.97
C SER A 788 28.02 37.86 18.30
N ALA A 789 28.28 36.75 18.99
CA ALA A 789 29.09 36.77 20.22
C ALA A 789 30.56 37.18 19.95
N SER A 790 31.12 36.75 18.81
CA SER A 790 32.48 37.09 18.40
C SER A 790 32.64 38.51 17.82
N GLN A 791 31.54 39.16 17.39
CA GLN A 791 31.56 40.50 16.79
C GLN A 791 30.42 41.34 17.39
N LYS A 792 30.67 41.92 18.58
CA LYS A 792 29.70 42.78 19.28
C LYS A 792 29.24 43.94 18.40
N GLY A 793 27.95 44.24 18.42
CA GLY A 793 27.32 45.26 17.59
C GLY A 793 27.05 44.82 16.14
N CYS A 794 27.32 43.56 15.78
CA CYS A 794 27.02 42.99 14.48
C CYS A 794 25.89 41.96 14.59
N PHE A 795 24.87 42.10 13.73
CA PHE A 795 23.64 41.32 13.77
C PHE A 795 23.41 40.56 12.47
N VAL A 796 22.70 39.43 12.56
CA VAL A 796 22.11 38.76 11.41
C VAL A 796 21.17 39.75 10.72
N PHE A 797 21.41 39.99 9.44
CA PHE A 797 20.78 41.08 8.70
C PHE A 797 20.39 40.62 7.29
N ASN A 798 19.18 41.02 6.89
CA ASN A 798 18.70 40.90 5.52
C ASN A 798 18.46 42.30 4.91
N GLY A 799 19.04 42.54 3.73
CA GLY A 799 18.96 43.82 3.01
C GLY A 799 17.67 44.08 2.23
N GLY A 800 16.64 43.24 2.38
CA GLY A 800 15.29 43.54 1.93
C GLY A 800 14.91 43.14 0.50
N VAL A 801 15.57 42.18 -0.14
CA VAL A 801 15.18 41.69 -1.48
C VAL A 801 14.82 40.20 -1.43
N ASN A 802 13.80 39.80 -2.18
CA ASN A 802 13.40 38.39 -2.31
C ASN A 802 14.60 37.53 -2.76
N GLY A 803 14.94 36.48 -1.99
CA GLY A 803 16.09 35.61 -2.29
C GLY A 803 17.48 36.19 -1.97
N SER A 804 17.58 37.35 -1.30
CA SER A 804 18.88 37.89 -0.89
C SER A 804 19.56 37.03 0.18
N SER A 805 20.88 36.90 0.07
CA SER A 805 21.69 36.19 1.06
C SER A 805 21.62 36.88 2.41
N VAL A 806 21.39 36.11 3.47
CA VAL A 806 21.45 36.61 4.84
C VAL A 806 22.92 36.73 5.25
N LYS A 807 23.29 37.86 5.85
CA LYS A 807 24.68 38.19 6.20
C LYS A 807 24.79 38.72 7.62
N LEU A 808 26.03 38.82 8.12
CA LEU A 808 26.32 39.56 9.34
C LEU A 808 26.57 41.04 8.99
N SER A 809 25.91 41.99 9.64
CA SER A 809 26.14 43.43 9.39
C SER A 809 26.11 44.24 10.69
N CYS A 810 26.87 45.33 10.76
CA CYS A 810 27.16 46.07 12.01
C CYS A 810 26.73 47.55 11.98
N LYS A 811 25.72 47.91 11.17
CA LYS A 811 25.32 49.30 10.90
C LYS A 811 24.16 49.77 11.79
N SER A 812 24.39 49.93 13.09
CA SER A 812 23.35 50.08 14.13
C SER A 812 22.45 51.33 14.11
N SER A 813 22.78 52.38 13.33
CA SER A 813 22.08 53.68 13.37
C SER A 813 20.97 53.90 12.33
N ASP A 814 20.86 53.05 11.30
CA ASP A 814 19.86 53.20 10.22
C ASP A 814 18.52 52.49 10.58
N PRO A 815 17.35 53.17 10.51
CA PRO A 815 16.04 52.54 10.69
C PRO A 815 15.82 51.34 9.76
N GLY A 816 16.29 51.41 8.51
CA GLY A 816 16.23 50.29 7.56
C GLY A 816 17.07 49.10 8.02
N TYR A 817 18.22 49.38 8.64
CA TYR A 817 19.05 48.34 9.26
C TYR A 817 18.34 47.66 10.43
N ARG A 818 17.77 48.44 11.35
CA ARG A 818 17.08 47.92 12.55
C ARG A 818 15.92 47.00 12.16
N LYS A 819 15.15 47.39 11.15
CA LYS A 819 14.09 46.54 10.59
C LYS A 819 14.65 45.27 9.93
N GLY A 820 15.69 45.39 9.10
CA GLY A 820 16.31 44.25 8.43
C GLY A 820 17.07 43.28 9.34
N ALA A 821 17.42 43.70 10.56
CA ALA A 821 18.07 42.88 11.59
C ALA A 821 17.11 42.32 12.65
N SER A 822 15.80 42.60 12.54
CA SER A 822 14.77 42.15 13.48
C SER A 822 13.87 41.10 12.82
N PHE A 823 13.59 40.02 13.53
CA PHE A 823 12.82 38.87 13.05
C PHE A 823 11.70 38.53 14.02
N VAL A 824 10.54 38.15 13.50
CA VAL A 824 9.48 37.51 14.28
C VAL A 824 9.86 36.04 14.47
N MET A 825 10.10 35.63 15.72
CA MET A 825 10.43 34.26 16.09
C MET A 825 9.17 33.51 16.54
N LYS A 826 8.84 32.40 15.87
CA LYS A 826 7.70 31.53 16.19
C LYS A 826 8.17 30.08 16.37
N LYS A 827 7.25 29.21 16.81
CA LYS A 827 7.45 27.74 16.80
C LYS A 827 7.87 27.31 15.39
N GLY A 828 8.75 26.31 15.32
CA GLY A 828 9.22 25.72 14.06
C GLY A 828 8.07 25.30 13.13
N LEU A 829 8.31 25.37 11.83
CA LEU A 829 7.36 24.96 10.79
C LEU A 829 7.37 23.43 10.55
N SER A 830 8.34 22.73 11.11
CA SER A 830 8.45 21.28 11.12
C SER A 830 8.70 20.78 12.53
N GLU A 831 8.29 19.54 12.82
CA GLU A 831 8.47 18.90 14.12
C GLU A 831 9.04 17.49 13.92
N TYR A 832 9.87 17.04 14.86
CA TYR A 832 10.32 15.66 14.89
C TYR A 832 9.16 14.75 15.25
N HIS A 833 9.02 13.64 14.53
CA HIS A 833 8.07 12.60 14.89
C HIS A 833 8.52 11.95 16.22
N PRO A 834 7.61 11.46 17.08
CA PRO A 834 8.02 10.80 18.32
C PRO A 834 8.96 9.59 18.12
N ILE A 835 8.91 8.97 16.94
CA ILE A 835 9.78 7.86 16.48
C ILE A 835 10.93 8.39 15.58
N SER A 836 11.48 9.57 15.89
CA SER A 836 12.60 10.12 15.13
C SER A 836 13.96 9.79 15.74
N PHE A 837 14.95 9.60 14.87
CA PHE A 837 16.33 9.28 15.23
C PHE A 837 17.31 10.16 14.42
N VAL A 838 18.54 10.28 14.90
CA VAL A 838 19.68 10.79 14.14
C VAL A 838 20.54 9.61 13.71
N ALA A 839 20.81 9.47 12.41
CA ALA A 839 21.78 8.52 11.87
C ALA A 839 23.05 9.24 11.41
N LYS A 840 24.23 8.73 11.80
CA LYS A 840 25.53 9.27 11.39
C LYS A 840 25.84 8.89 9.94
N GLY A 841 25.96 9.88 9.06
CA GLY A 841 26.38 9.67 7.68
C GLY A 841 27.85 10.01 7.46
N GLU A 842 28.34 9.72 6.25
CA GLU A 842 29.72 10.00 5.87
C GLU A 842 30.02 11.50 5.76
N LYS A 843 29.09 12.26 5.18
CA LYS A 843 29.23 13.71 4.93
C LYS A 843 28.39 14.58 5.86
N ARG A 844 27.26 14.05 6.32
CA ARG A 844 26.29 14.71 7.19
C ARG A 844 25.51 13.66 7.97
N ASN A 845 24.92 14.05 9.09
CA ASN A 845 23.95 13.19 9.78
C ASN A 845 22.55 13.35 9.15
N PHE A 846 21.72 12.34 9.33
CA PHE A 846 20.35 12.29 8.81
C PHE A 846 19.35 12.31 9.96
N VAL A 847 18.25 13.04 9.77
CA VAL A 847 17.04 12.83 10.56
C VAL A 847 16.29 11.66 9.93
N LEU A 848 16.08 10.60 10.72
CA LEU A 848 15.23 9.48 10.36
C LEU A 848 13.84 9.67 10.95
N ALA A 849 12.80 9.39 10.17
CA ALA A 849 11.40 9.41 10.60
C ALA A 849 10.59 8.30 9.91
N PRO A 850 9.45 7.86 10.48
CA PRO A 850 8.57 6.90 9.80
C PRO A 850 8.06 7.44 8.45
N LEU A 851 8.08 6.62 7.40
CA LEU A 851 7.62 7.03 6.05
C LEU A 851 6.18 7.56 6.03
N LEU A 852 5.30 6.99 6.87
CA LEU A 852 3.91 7.43 6.99
C LEU A 852 3.77 8.88 7.46
N SER A 853 4.77 9.43 8.15
CA SER A 853 4.72 10.80 8.70
C SER A 853 5.00 11.90 7.67
N LEU A 854 5.56 11.55 6.51
CA LEU A 854 5.96 12.51 5.49
C LEU A 854 4.85 12.79 4.47
N ARG A 855 4.82 14.02 3.94
CA ARG A 855 3.91 14.49 2.89
C ARG A 855 4.71 14.82 1.64
N ASP A 856 5.18 16.07 1.51
CA ASP A 856 5.89 16.55 0.32
C ASP A 856 7.40 16.62 0.53
N GLU A 857 7.89 16.32 1.74
CA GLU A 857 9.32 16.27 2.05
C GLU A 857 10.07 15.24 1.21
N SER A 858 11.29 15.58 0.83
CA SER A 858 12.24 14.69 0.17
C SER A 858 12.85 13.70 1.17
N TYR A 859 12.84 12.42 0.81
CA TYR A 859 13.33 11.32 1.62
C TYR A 859 14.14 10.29 0.83
N THR A 860 14.91 9.49 1.57
CA THR A 860 15.60 8.29 1.09
C THR A 860 15.21 7.09 1.94
N VAL A 861 14.74 6.01 1.29
CA VAL A 861 14.33 4.77 1.96
C VAL A 861 15.50 3.82 2.19
N TYR A 862 16.31 3.62 1.15
CA TYR A 862 17.46 2.73 1.17
C TYR A 862 18.75 3.52 1.23
N PHE A 863 19.64 3.14 2.13
CA PHE A 863 20.95 3.72 2.34
C PHE A 863 22.05 2.79 1.85
N ASN A 864 23.16 3.37 1.43
CA ASN A 864 24.40 2.62 1.21
C ASN A 864 25.17 2.60 2.53
N ILE A 865 25.09 1.48 3.25
CA ILE A 865 25.66 1.31 4.58
C ILE A 865 26.97 0.53 4.46
N HIS A 866 28.08 1.23 4.69
CA HIS A 866 29.41 0.61 4.73
C HIS A 866 29.77 0.18 6.15
N ALA A 867 30.33 -1.02 6.31
CA ALA A 867 30.94 -1.50 7.54
C ALA A 867 32.24 -0.76 7.89
#